data_AF-A0A7M7N5Q2-F1
#
_entry.id   AF-A0A7M7N5Q2-F1
#
_cell.length_a   1.000
_cell.length_b   1.000
_cell.length_c   1.000
_cell.angle_alpha   90.00
_cell.angle_beta   90.00
_cell.angle_gamma   90.00
#
_symmetry.space_group_name_H-M   'P 1'
#
loop_
_entity.id
_entity.type
_entity.pdbx_description
1 polymer ?
#
loop_
_entity_poly.entity_id
_entity_poly.type
_entity_poly.pdbx_seq_one_letter_code
_entity_poly.pdbx_strand_id
1 'polypeptide(L)'
;MNTSQEIEIEDHGVSLYISPDAVHQSDPCTVTLTLLRDTPSVDIQDDESMVCYGIRCDPPNMIFHQPVKIRIPHYSLVTNPDRVKPDIVSRVWDSVKDIPRTSRKRSSSSPAEPPYCRVFRRHLELYIDHCAEWWVLIPLEQQVIRQQLMCTPYIPDKIERGKEFEVHLQMHADLPGIETDIRQEKKQQSYHKSHRSVPFSVESKSGDVTVTCHREGRQVESKMDRSTYLLLSPHHFFVEEVLKSDLTDNDVLTVAQTMTVDQFYDLGVALGFTIQQLDVIEYRRFHDKEQAIYDIEIPGRTLLAFARQIRPKKFYEIGGKLGFNKSELQHIEHRTLYNRNNANIQMLSHWIASQTSGPKAKQTLKLVWESVQDSSKAEKTEDGRSATGHLGALGGKLSTKSYGFTLHIPPGALEEDEEISLQVLTEIPNGLTLKEDELLVSHGFQCYPSGLRFKKPAKLIIPHCALVTAPNKVQTILYSWNQSGTPKRLPDSSNFICSVQERWLEVSVSHFSGGYIALILDWLFCNDILLSCMSFLPRLMPLDRKPILEVRFVKKPHGQKWYHVHELNNPSFQPVKGDDDDIVIRKGTLTVAYKSDVHAIQFSDMKTQTKVTKYFELDLTEESDETLVTLEVVQTSTQTIKFKPRFQGIGKETTVQNAPSPSSDEIPSDEQKVTDANILKLARLLPPDLWSPLHVALRIDYSIAEGIREKFRGISEQYIHLLQTWKAASTRTREDLNAVLNQAEAGGFVDKYLD
;
A
#
# COMPACT_ATOMS: atom_id res chain seq x y z
N MET A 1 10.91 23.20 43.27
CA MET A 1 9.92 22.57 42.39
C MET A 1 10.43 21.16 42.14
N ASN A 2 9.81 20.16 42.78
CA ASN A 2 10.24 18.77 42.79
C ASN A 2 9.56 18.07 41.60
N THR A 3 10.18 18.10 40.42
CA THR A 3 9.64 17.49 39.20
C THR A 3 10.05 16.02 39.11
N SER A 4 9.08 15.14 38.85
CA SER A 4 9.35 13.72 38.55
C SER A 4 10.23 13.60 37.32
N GLN A 5 11.20 12.68 37.33
CA GLN A 5 12.11 12.46 36.22
C GLN A 5 11.81 11.12 35.55
N GLU A 6 11.78 11.11 34.22
CA GLU A 6 11.59 9.92 33.40
C GLU A 6 12.82 9.73 32.51
N ILE A 7 13.37 8.51 32.52
CA ILE A 7 14.50 8.09 31.69
C ILE A 7 13.95 7.03 30.73
N GLU A 8 13.97 7.30 29.43
CA GLU A 8 13.49 6.37 28.40
C GLU A 8 14.66 5.90 27.53
N ILE A 9 14.68 4.60 27.22
CA ILE A 9 15.62 4.02 26.25
C ILE A 9 14.98 4.14 24.87
N GLU A 10 15.57 4.99 24.02
CA GLU A 10 15.11 5.24 22.65
C GLU A 10 14.88 3.94 21.88
N ASP A 11 13.78 3.89 21.11
CA ASP A 11 13.37 2.76 20.25
C ASP A 11 13.02 1.44 20.94
N HIS A 12 13.22 1.30 22.26
CA HIS A 12 13.00 0.06 23.00
C HIS A 12 11.76 0.07 23.90
N GLY A 13 11.15 1.24 24.12
CA GLY A 13 9.93 1.40 24.90
C GLY A 13 10.07 1.07 26.39
N VAL A 14 11.31 1.05 26.90
CA VAL A 14 11.66 0.83 28.30
C VAL A 14 11.85 2.20 28.97
N SER A 15 11.18 2.44 30.08
CA SER A 15 11.31 3.70 30.82
C SER A 15 11.37 3.53 32.33
N LEU A 16 12.20 4.34 32.99
CA LEU A 16 12.34 4.44 34.45
C LEU A 16 11.74 5.75 34.92
N TYR A 17 10.79 5.67 35.86
CA TYR A 17 10.13 6.79 36.51
C TYR A 17 10.64 6.92 37.94
N ILE A 18 11.25 8.07 38.24
CA ILE A 18 11.75 8.43 39.57
C ILE A 18 10.83 9.52 40.16
N SER A 19 10.16 9.20 41.26
CA SER A 19 9.33 10.17 41.97
C SER A 19 10.21 11.20 42.69
N PRO A 20 9.73 12.44 42.90
CA PRO A 20 10.54 13.49 43.52
C PRO A 20 11.02 13.19 44.94
N ASP A 21 10.33 12.28 45.64
CA ASP A 21 10.64 11.87 47.01
C ASP A 21 11.45 10.56 47.08
N ALA A 22 11.80 9.96 45.93
CA ALA A 22 12.55 8.70 45.89
C ALA A 22 14.05 8.87 46.17
N VAL A 23 14.62 10.07 46.00
CA VAL A 23 16.03 10.35 46.20
C VAL A 23 16.20 11.52 47.18
N HIS A 24 16.76 11.27 48.37
CA HIS A 24 17.13 12.33 49.32
C HIS A 24 18.65 12.48 49.37
N GLN A 25 19.22 13.21 48.41
CA GLN A 25 20.60 13.69 48.54
C GLN A 25 20.71 15.12 48.01
N SER A 26 21.43 15.94 48.76
CA SER A 26 21.79 17.33 48.43
C SER A 26 22.77 17.43 47.25
N ASP A 27 23.32 16.30 46.80
CA ASP A 27 24.22 16.19 45.65
C ASP A 27 23.50 15.56 44.45
N PRO A 28 23.72 16.08 43.23
CA PRO A 28 23.15 15.50 42.02
C PRO A 28 23.75 14.12 41.75
N CYS A 29 22.92 13.07 41.78
CA CYS A 29 23.28 11.72 41.39
C CYS A 29 22.83 11.43 39.95
N THR A 30 23.71 10.82 39.15
CA THR A 30 23.36 10.36 37.80
C THR A 30 22.87 8.93 37.86
N VAL A 31 21.61 8.70 37.50
CA VAL A 31 21.04 7.35 37.35
C VAL A 31 21.04 6.98 35.86
N THR A 32 21.52 5.79 35.52
CA THR A 32 21.51 5.28 34.14
C THR A 32 20.77 3.96 34.05
N LEU A 33 20.00 3.80 32.98
CA LEU A 33 19.24 2.59 32.66
C LEU A 33 19.81 1.95 31.40
N THR A 34 20.19 0.68 31.47
CA THR A 34 20.78 -0.06 30.36
C THR A 34 20.06 -1.39 30.14
N LEU A 35 19.89 -1.81 28.89
CA LEU A 35 19.36 -3.14 28.56
C LEU A 35 20.46 -4.20 28.67
N LEU A 36 20.14 -5.31 29.33
CA LEU A 36 21.00 -6.47 29.45
C LEU A 36 20.68 -7.47 28.34
N ARG A 37 21.71 -7.90 27.61
CA ARG A 37 21.62 -8.92 26.56
C ARG A 37 21.91 -10.34 27.07
N ASP A 38 22.57 -10.43 28.22
CA ASP A 38 22.93 -11.69 28.86
C ASP A 38 21.77 -12.25 29.69
N THR A 39 21.69 -13.57 29.75
CA THR A 39 20.79 -14.28 30.65
C THR A 39 21.25 -14.16 32.11
N PRO A 40 20.33 -14.21 33.08
CA PRO A 40 20.73 -14.30 34.47
C PRO A 40 21.53 -15.60 34.67
N SER A 41 22.54 -15.55 35.54
CA SER A 41 23.33 -16.73 35.93
C SER A 41 22.56 -17.62 36.91
N VAL A 42 21.30 -17.92 36.60
CA VAL A 42 20.35 -18.71 37.37
C VAL A 42 19.73 -19.73 36.44
N ASP A 43 19.51 -20.95 36.95
CA ASP A 43 18.80 -21.98 36.22
C ASP A 43 17.33 -21.56 36.02
N ILE A 44 16.93 -21.41 34.75
CA ILE A 44 15.56 -21.06 34.37
C ILE A 44 14.84 -22.38 34.10
N GLN A 45 13.73 -22.61 34.79
CA GLN A 45 13.02 -23.88 34.70
C GLN A 45 12.23 -23.97 33.38
N ASP A 46 11.95 -25.19 32.91
CA ASP A 46 11.25 -25.46 31.64
C ASP A 46 9.82 -24.87 31.57
N ASP A 47 9.24 -24.55 32.72
CA ASP A 47 7.93 -23.92 32.90
C ASP A 47 8.02 -22.40 33.08
N GLU A 48 9.16 -21.77 32.79
CA GLU A 48 9.41 -20.34 32.98
C GLU A 48 9.91 -19.69 31.71
N SER A 49 9.61 -18.39 31.54
CA SER A 49 10.04 -17.64 30.36
C SER A 49 10.49 -16.22 30.68
N MET A 50 11.58 -15.81 30.04
CA MET A 50 12.00 -14.42 29.94
C MET A 50 11.20 -13.72 28.84
N VAL A 51 10.18 -12.95 29.24
CA VAL A 51 9.23 -12.34 28.29
C VAL A 51 9.58 -10.90 27.89
N CYS A 52 10.64 -10.34 28.48
CA CYS A 52 11.03 -8.95 28.35
C CYS A 52 12.55 -8.79 28.46
N TYR A 53 13.05 -7.58 28.22
CA TYR A 53 14.46 -7.25 28.41
C TYR A 53 14.91 -7.39 29.86
N GLY A 54 16.15 -7.84 30.07
CA GLY A 54 16.86 -7.63 31.33
C GLY A 54 17.31 -6.17 31.43
N ILE A 55 17.42 -5.64 32.64
CA ILE A 55 17.71 -4.22 32.87
C ILE A 55 18.78 -4.05 33.93
N ARG A 56 19.76 -3.19 33.67
CA ARG A 56 20.70 -2.68 34.66
C ARG A 56 20.36 -1.24 35.02
N CYS A 57 20.21 -0.99 36.31
CA CYS A 57 20.14 0.33 36.93
C CYS A 57 21.49 0.61 37.59
N ASP A 58 22.12 1.73 37.22
CA ASP A 58 23.37 2.18 37.79
C ASP A 58 23.19 3.58 38.42
N PRO A 59 23.98 3.94 39.44
CA PRO A 59 25.09 3.18 40.01
C PRO A 59 24.65 2.00 40.89
N PRO A 60 25.43 0.91 40.97
CA PRO A 60 25.05 -0.28 41.71
C PRO A 60 24.86 0.04 43.20
N ASN A 61 23.87 -0.59 43.83
CA ASN A 61 23.54 -0.46 45.25
C ASN A 61 23.01 0.91 45.69
N MET A 62 22.74 1.84 44.77
CA MET A 62 22.03 3.08 45.12
C MET A 62 20.62 2.73 45.61
N ILE A 63 20.25 3.21 46.80
CA ILE A 63 18.96 2.93 47.44
C ILE A 63 18.00 4.09 47.21
N PHE A 64 16.75 3.77 46.86
CA PHE A 64 15.65 4.71 46.75
C PHE A 64 14.80 4.70 48.02
N HIS A 65 14.45 5.87 48.54
CA HIS A 65 13.58 6.00 49.72
C HIS A 65 12.12 5.64 49.43
N GLN A 66 11.73 5.72 48.17
CA GLN A 66 10.47 5.19 47.66
C GLN A 66 10.75 4.31 46.45
N PRO A 67 10.00 3.21 46.25
CA PRO A 67 10.18 2.35 45.09
C PRO A 67 10.03 3.15 43.79
N VAL A 68 11.02 3.02 42.91
CA VAL A 68 10.97 3.60 41.55
C VAL A 68 10.37 2.59 40.59
N LYS A 69 9.75 3.08 39.52
CA LYS A 69 8.99 2.25 38.59
C LYS A 69 9.69 2.13 37.26
N ILE A 70 9.94 0.91 36.81
CA ILE A 70 10.47 0.62 35.47
C ILE A 70 9.37 -0.04 34.64
N ARG A 71 9.02 0.56 33.52
CA ARG A 71 8.10 0.02 32.51
C ARG A 71 8.91 -0.74 31.48
N ILE A 72 8.56 -2.01 31.24
CA ILE A 72 9.26 -2.88 30.28
C ILE A 72 8.23 -3.54 29.34
N PRO A 73 8.33 -3.40 28.01
CA PRO A 73 7.49 -4.14 27.07
C PRO A 73 7.74 -5.65 27.18
N HIS A 74 6.70 -6.47 26.93
CA HIS A 74 6.84 -7.92 26.82
C HIS A 74 6.07 -8.48 25.62
N TYR A 75 6.50 -9.63 25.08
CA TYR A 75 5.95 -10.22 23.84
C TYR A 75 4.95 -11.38 24.10
N SER A 76 4.67 -11.70 25.37
CA SER A 76 3.69 -12.72 25.74
C SER A 76 2.24 -12.24 25.65
N LEU A 77 1.36 -13.10 25.14
CA LEU A 77 -0.08 -12.89 25.13
C LEU A 77 -0.69 -13.51 26.38
N VAL A 78 -0.98 -12.66 27.36
CA VAL A 78 -1.50 -13.04 28.68
C VAL A 78 -3.00 -12.78 28.75
N THR A 79 -3.78 -13.80 29.09
CA THR A 79 -5.25 -13.69 29.12
C THR A 79 -5.76 -12.94 30.34
N ASN A 80 -5.14 -13.20 31.49
CA ASN A 80 -5.46 -12.53 32.75
C ASN A 80 -4.18 -12.05 33.44
N PRO A 81 -3.67 -10.86 33.06
CA PRO A 81 -2.38 -10.38 33.56
C PRO A 81 -2.36 -10.15 35.08
N ASP A 82 -3.49 -9.82 35.69
CA ASP A 82 -3.60 -9.58 37.15
C ASP A 82 -3.38 -10.86 37.99
N ARG A 83 -3.50 -12.04 37.38
CA ARG A 83 -3.29 -13.33 38.05
C ARG A 83 -1.86 -13.86 37.92
N VAL A 84 -1.04 -13.24 37.07
CA VAL A 84 0.33 -13.67 36.84
C VAL A 84 1.22 -13.18 37.98
N LYS A 85 1.90 -14.10 38.65
CA LYS A 85 2.92 -13.77 39.65
C LYS A 85 4.30 -14.13 39.10
N PRO A 86 5.05 -13.16 38.56
CA PRO A 86 6.38 -13.41 38.03
C PRO A 86 7.39 -13.65 39.15
N ASP A 87 8.47 -14.33 38.82
CA ASP A 87 9.67 -14.39 39.64
C ASP A 87 10.65 -13.31 39.19
N ILE A 88 11.20 -12.57 40.14
CA ILE A 88 12.13 -11.47 39.92
C ILE A 88 13.51 -11.96 40.32
N VAL A 89 14.43 -11.94 39.36
CA VAL A 89 15.85 -12.25 39.56
C VAL A 89 16.61 -10.93 39.61
N SER A 90 17.44 -10.76 40.63
CA SER A 90 18.31 -9.60 40.75
C SER A 90 19.77 -10.01 40.93
N ARG A 91 20.69 -9.24 40.35
CA ARG A 91 22.12 -9.37 40.62
C ARG A 91 22.64 -8.05 41.17
N VAL A 92 23.11 -8.10 42.41
CA VAL A 92 23.53 -6.95 43.22
C VAL A 92 25.02 -7.08 43.49
N TRP A 93 25.78 -5.98 43.45
CA TRP A 93 27.22 -6.02 43.71
C TRP A 93 27.51 -6.08 45.21
N ASP A 94 28.09 -7.16 45.72
CA ASP A 94 28.44 -7.25 47.15
C ASP A 94 29.81 -6.62 47.38
N SER A 95 29.83 -5.39 47.90
CA SER A 95 31.07 -4.64 48.19
C SER A 95 31.93 -5.27 49.29
N VAL A 96 31.37 -6.19 50.09
CA VAL A 96 32.09 -6.86 51.19
C VAL A 96 32.83 -8.10 50.68
N LYS A 97 32.26 -8.80 49.69
CA LYS A 97 32.83 -10.03 49.12
C LYS A 97 33.51 -9.82 47.77
N ASP A 98 33.38 -8.63 47.20
CA ASP A 98 33.88 -8.24 45.87
C ASP A 98 33.42 -9.18 44.75
N ILE A 99 32.19 -9.71 44.90
CA ILE A 99 31.55 -10.61 43.93
C ILE A 99 30.06 -10.23 43.77
N PRO A 100 29.46 -10.44 42.58
CA PRO A 100 28.03 -10.23 42.40
C PRO A 100 27.23 -11.31 43.14
N ARG A 101 26.21 -10.88 43.89
CA ARG A 101 25.24 -11.76 44.54
C ARG A 101 23.94 -11.79 43.75
N THR A 102 23.60 -12.96 43.23
CA THR A 102 22.31 -13.17 42.55
C THR A 102 21.25 -13.62 43.56
N SER A 103 20.06 -13.05 43.47
CA SER A 103 18.90 -13.41 44.29
C SER A 103 17.68 -13.64 43.40
N ARG A 104 16.80 -14.54 43.84
CA ARG A 104 15.55 -14.86 43.14
C ARG A 104 14.42 -14.79 44.16
N LYS A 105 13.38 -14.00 43.86
CA LYS A 105 12.22 -13.82 44.72
C LYS A 105 10.94 -13.82 43.89
N ARG A 106 9.88 -14.43 44.42
CA ARG A 106 8.55 -14.32 43.82
C ARG A 106 7.98 -12.92 44.04
N SER A 107 7.36 -12.34 43.02
CA SER A 107 6.74 -11.01 43.10
C SER A 107 5.70 -10.95 44.24
N SER A 108 5.84 -9.95 45.11
CA SER A 108 4.89 -9.71 46.19
C SER A 108 3.57 -9.18 45.67
N SER A 109 2.45 -9.61 46.26
CA SER A 109 1.13 -8.99 46.02
C SER A 109 0.94 -7.69 46.80
N SER A 110 1.86 -7.36 47.73
CA SER A 110 1.82 -6.14 48.51
C SER A 110 2.76 -5.09 47.91
N PRO A 111 2.29 -3.88 47.58
CA PRO A 111 3.15 -2.78 47.13
C PRO A 111 4.16 -2.29 48.17
N ALA A 112 4.05 -2.75 49.42
CA ALA A 112 4.92 -2.34 50.52
C ALA A 112 6.27 -3.07 50.56
N GLU A 113 6.46 -4.12 49.74
CA GLU A 113 7.65 -4.97 49.76
C GLU A 113 8.30 -5.05 48.37
N PRO A 114 9.12 -4.06 47.99
CA PRO A 114 9.96 -4.14 46.79
C PRO A 114 11.07 -5.21 46.94
N PRO A 115 11.54 -5.81 45.83
CA PRO A 115 11.07 -5.62 44.47
C PRO A 115 9.76 -6.37 44.20
N TYR A 116 8.83 -5.74 43.49
CA TYR A 116 7.60 -6.39 43.02
C TYR A 116 7.30 -5.98 41.58
N CYS A 117 6.52 -6.81 40.88
CA CYS A 117 6.22 -6.64 39.47
C CYS A 117 4.73 -6.82 39.22
N ARG A 118 4.16 -5.89 38.44
CA ARG A 118 2.79 -5.96 37.92
C ARG A 118 2.82 -6.22 36.43
N VAL A 119 2.12 -7.26 35.99
CA VAL A 119 2.03 -7.63 34.57
C VAL A 119 0.79 -6.95 33.96
N PHE A 120 0.92 -6.42 32.75
CA PHE A 120 -0.20 -5.92 31.95
C PHE A 120 -0.29 -6.71 30.63
N ARG A 121 -1.13 -6.29 29.69
CA ARG A 121 -1.31 -7.04 28.43
C ARG A 121 -0.12 -6.99 27.47
N ARG A 122 0.69 -5.92 27.48
CA ARG A 122 1.79 -5.68 26.52
C ARG A 122 3.08 -5.15 27.16
N HIS A 123 3.07 -4.99 28.48
CA HIS A 123 4.20 -4.48 29.24
C HIS A 123 4.06 -4.92 30.70
N LEU A 124 5.14 -4.82 31.44
CA LEU A 124 5.15 -5.01 32.88
C LEU A 124 5.72 -3.76 33.55
N GLU A 125 5.34 -3.56 34.81
CA GLU A 125 5.87 -2.52 35.68
C GLU A 125 6.63 -3.18 36.83
N LEU A 126 7.94 -3.05 36.82
CA LEU A 126 8.84 -3.50 37.87
C LEU A 126 9.11 -2.35 38.84
N TYR A 127 8.86 -2.57 40.12
CA TYR A 127 9.11 -1.61 41.18
C TYR A 127 10.32 -2.06 41.99
N ILE A 128 11.36 -1.21 42.06
CA ILE A 128 12.64 -1.51 42.72
C ILE A 128 12.96 -0.44 43.78
N ASP A 129 13.63 -0.85 44.84
CA ASP A 129 14.10 0.00 45.93
C ASP A 129 15.61 0.27 45.89
N HIS A 130 16.34 -0.38 44.98
CA HIS A 130 17.75 -0.11 44.77
C HIS A 130 18.16 -0.40 43.32
N CYS A 131 19.23 0.24 42.85
CA CYS A 131 19.83 -0.05 41.57
C CYS A 131 20.59 -1.39 41.60
N ALA A 132 20.32 -2.23 40.60
CA ALA A 132 20.90 -3.55 40.40
C ALA A 132 20.65 -3.99 38.94
N GLU A 133 21.09 -5.20 38.60
CA GLU A 133 20.61 -5.91 37.41
C GLU A 133 19.34 -6.68 37.74
N TRP A 134 18.37 -6.67 36.82
CA TRP A 134 17.02 -7.19 37.01
C TRP A 134 16.57 -8.00 35.80
N TRP A 135 16.01 -9.17 36.06
CA TRP A 135 15.29 -9.99 35.08
C TRP A 135 13.94 -10.42 35.66
N VAL A 136 12.93 -10.54 34.79
CA VAL A 136 11.59 -10.97 35.16
C VAL A 136 11.24 -12.27 34.42
N LEU A 137 10.96 -13.31 35.19
CA LEU A 137 10.58 -14.64 34.72
C LEU A 137 9.07 -14.81 34.92
N ILE A 138 8.34 -15.18 33.87
CA ILE A 138 6.91 -15.48 33.97
C ILE A 138 6.70 -17.00 33.93
N PRO A 139 6.03 -17.59 34.93
CA PRO A 139 5.60 -18.99 34.89
C PRO A 139 4.58 -19.24 33.77
N LEU A 140 4.87 -20.17 32.87
CA LEU A 140 4.05 -20.53 31.71
C LEU A 140 2.70 -21.16 32.10
N GLU A 141 2.63 -21.86 33.23
CA GLU A 141 1.40 -22.50 33.73
C GLU A 141 0.32 -21.49 34.18
N GLN A 142 0.70 -20.23 34.46
CA GLN A 142 -0.17 -19.19 35.01
C GLN A 142 -0.90 -18.35 33.94
N GLN A 143 -1.41 -18.98 32.88
CA GLN A 143 -2.24 -18.34 31.82
C GLN A 143 -1.50 -17.51 30.76
N VAL A 144 -0.20 -17.79 30.54
CA VAL A 144 0.48 -17.43 29.28
C VAL A 144 0.01 -18.41 28.22
N ILE A 145 -0.71 -17.92 27.21
CA ILE A 145 -1.28 -18.81 26.17
C ILE A 145 -0.31 -18.91 24.98
N ARG A 146 0.28 -17.78 24.57
CA ARG A 146 1.14 -17.71 23.37
C ARG A 146 2.26 -16.69 23.54
N GLN A 147 3.42 -17.00 22.96
CA GLN A 147 4.51 -16.05 22.73
C GLN A 147 4.42 -15.52 21.30
N GLN A 148 4.52 -14.20 21.12
CA GLN A 148 4.61 -13.59 19.79
C GLN A 148 6.08 -13.46 19.37
N LEU A 149 6.42 -14.11 18.27
CA LEU A 149 7.77 -14.11 17.69
C LEU A 149 7.71 -13.56 16.27
N MET A 150 8.86 -13.09 15.81
CA MET A 150 9.10 -12.61 14.47
C MET A 150 10.17 -13.49 13.83
N CYS A 151 9.97 -13.87 12.57
CA CYS A 151 10.97 -14.57 11.77
C CYS A 151 11.42 -13.67 10.61
N THR A 152 12.73 -13.45 10.51
CA THR A 152 13.31 -12.56 9.50
C THR A 152 14.46 -13.27 8.78
N PRO A 153 14.35 -13.52 7.46
CA PRO A 153 15.43 -14.13 6.69
C PRO A 153 16.46 -13.08 6.26
N TYR A 154 17.72 -13.48 6.34
CA TYR A 154 18.90 -12.72 5.93
C TYR A 154 19.77 -13.56 4.99
N ILE A 155 20.33 -12.92 3.97
CA ILE A 155 21.25 -13.54 3.02
C ILE A 155 22.55 -12.74 2.94
N PRO A 156 23.67 -13.34 2.50
CA PRO A 156 24.93 -12.64 2.36
C PRO A 156 24.83 -11.50 1.34
N ASP A 157 25.54 -10.41 1.59
CA ASP A 157 25.65 -9.27 0.66
C ASP A 157 26.33 -9.64 -0.65
N LYS A 158 27.14 -10.70 -0.62
CA LYS A 158 27.85 -11.24 -1.78
C LYS A 158 27.59 -12.73 -1.86
N ILE A 159 26.91 -13.15 -2.92
CA ILE A 159 26.68 -14.55 -3.24
C ILE A 159 27.53 -14.87 -4.47
N GLU A 160 28.49 -15.78 -4.33
CA GLU A 160 29.36 -16.20 -5.43
C GLU A 160 28.63 -17.18 -6.35
N ARG A 161 28.84 -16.99 -7.66
CA ARG A 161 28.23 -17.86 -8.67
C ARG A 161 28.84 -19.27 -8.62
N GLY A 162 28.08 -20.33 -8.84
CA GLY A 162 28.60 -21.70 -8.71
C GLY A 162 28.61 -22.25 -7.28
N LYS A 163 28.56 -21.36 -6.27
CA LYS A 163 28.88 -21.70 -4.89
C LYS A 163 27.66 -21.72 -4.02
N GLU A 164 27.81 -22.51 -2.98
CA GLU A 164 26.82 -22.65 -1.94
C GLU A 164 26.95 -21.49 -0.93
N PHE A 165 25.83 -20.94 -0.47
CA PHE A 165 25.78 -19.83 0.49
C PHE A 165 24.72 -20.05 1.56
N GLU A 166 24.94 -19.49 2.75
CA GLU A 166 24.11 -19.69 3.94
C GLU A 166 22.96 -18.69 4.05
N VAL A 167 21.80 -19.14 4.53
CA VAL A 167 20.64 -18.28 4.81
C VAL A 167 20.41 -18.17 6.31
N HIS A 168 20.51 -16.96 6.85
CA HIS A 168 20.31 -16.69 8.27
C HIS A 168 18.82 -16.44 8.56
N LEU A 169 18.13 -17.42 9.16
CA LEU A 169 16.76 -17.24 9.65
C LEU A 169 16.77 -16.74 11.09
N GLN A 170 16.54 -15.45 11.26
CA GLN A 170 16.52 -14.83 12.58
C GLN A 170 15.13 -14.89 13.19
N MET A 171 14.97 -15.69 14.25
CA MET A 171 13.79 -15.68 15.11
C MET A 171 14.04 -14.80 16.33
N HIS A 172 13.08 -13.95 16.68
CA HIS A 172 13.21 -13.08 17.83
C HIS A 172 11.84 -12.68 18.42
N ALA A 173 11.81 -12.17 19.64
CA ALA A 173 10.60 -11.62 20.22
C ALA A 173 10.09 -10.41 19.44
N ASP A 174 8.76 -10.26 19.40
CA ASP A 174 8.10 -9.05 18.94
C ASP A 174 8.19 -7.94 20.00
N LEU A 175 9.40 -7.38 20.18
CA LEU A 175 9.66 -6.23 21.05
C LEU A 175 10.23 -5.06 20.24
N PRO A 176 9.89 -3.81 20.59
CA PRO A 176 10.51 -2.62 19.99
C PRO A 176 12.02 -2.63 20.17
N GLY A 177 12.79 -2.29 19.12
CA GLY A 177 14.25 -2.16 19.16
C GLY A 177 15.04 -3.42 18.78
N ILE A 178 14.49 -4.63 18.96
CA ILE A 178 15.19 -5.88 18.61
C ILE A 178 15.52 -5.97 17.12
N GLU A 179 14.57 -5.64 16.23
CA GLU A 179 14.79 -5.76 14.79
C GLU A 179 15.89 -4.81 14.30
N THR A 180 15.98 -3.60 14.88
CA THR A 180 17.03 -2.63 14.57
C THR A 180 18.40 -3.12 15.02
N ASP A 181 18.49 -3.70 16.22
CA ASP A 181 19.72 -4.29 16.76
C ASP A 181 20.22 -5.44 15.87
N ILE A 182 19.34 -6.38 15.55
CA ILE A 182 19.62 -7.52 14.66
C ILE A 182 20.10 -7.02 13.30
N ARG A 183 19.40 -6.03 12.73
CA ARG A 183 19.76 -5.50 11.40
C ARG A 183 21.17 -4.88 11.42
N GLN A 184 21.54 -4.19 12.50
CA GLN A 184 22.89 -3.63 12.64
C GLN A 184 23.95 -4.71 12.79
N GLU A 185 23.68 -5.75 13.58
CA GLU A 185 24.55 -6.92 13.73
C GLU A 185 24.73 -7.69 12.41
N LYS A 186 23.65 -8.01 11.71
CA LYS A 186 23.70 -8.72 10.42
C LYS A 186 24.43 -7.91 9.35
N LYS A 187 24.29 -6.59 9.36
CA LYS A 187 25.07 -5.72 8.48
C LYS A 187 26.58 -5.79 8.76
N GLN A 188 27.00 -5.92 10.03
CA GLN A 188 28.42 -6.14 10.36
C GLN A 188 28.92 -7.51 9.88
N GLN A 189 28.04 -8.50 9.85
CA GLN A 189 28.32 -9.84 9.30
C GLN A 189 28.29 -9.89 7.77
N SER A 190 28.06 -8.77 7.07
CA SER A 190 27.85 -8.70 5.61
C SER A 190 26.62 -9.50 5.14
N TYR A 191 25.53 -9.41 5.89
CA TYR A 191 24.22 -9.95 5.53
C TYR A 191 23.18 -8.82 5.44
N HIS A 192 22.22 -8.95 4.54
CA HIS A 192 21.06 -8.08 4.45
C HIS A 192 19.75 -8.87 4.51
N LYS A 193 18.69 -8.16 4.90
CA LYS A 193 17.33 -8.69 5.01
C LYS A 193 16.79 -9.00 3.61
N SER A 194 16.43 -10.25 3.34
CA SER A 194 15.92 -10.69 2.03
C SER A 194 14.40 -10.60 1.91
N HIS A 195 13.67 -10.64 3.02
CA HIS A 195 12.21 -10.55 3.06
C HIS A 195 11.73 -9.84 4.32
N ARG A 196 10.50 -9.31 4.30
CA ARG A 196 9.86 -8.72 5.49
C ARG A 196 9.77 -9.73 6.64
N SER A 197 9.83 -9.21 7.87
CA SER A 197 9.70 -10.01 9.08
C SER A 197 8.28 -10.56 9.14
N VAL A 198 8.15 -11.86 9.42
CA VAL A 198 6.86 -12.56 9.46
C VAL A 198 6.50 -12.86 10.92
N PRO A 199 5.36 -12.37 11.43
CA PRO A 199 4.91 -12.69 12.78
C PRO A 199 4.38 -14.12 12.85
N PHE A 200 4.69 -14.82 13.93
CA PHE A 200 4.11 -16.12 14.26
C PHE A 200 3.95 -16.27 15.76
N SER A 201 3.06 -17.17 16.19
CA SER A 201 2.79 -17.41 17.60
C SER A 201 3.08 -18.84 18.00
N VAL A 202 3.85 -19.01 19.07
CA VAL A 202 4.14 -20.34 19.65
C VAL A 202 3.33 -20.52 20.92
N GLU A 203 2.63 -21.65 21.05
CA GLU A 203 1.93 -21.99 22.28
C GLU A 203 2.94 -22.43 23.34
N SER A 204 2.78 -21.95 24.58
CA SER A 204 3.72 -22.23 25.67
C SER A 204 3.87 -23.72 26.04
N LYS A 205 2.99 -24.57 25.52
CA LYS A 205 3.01 -26.04 25.69
C LYS A 205 3.56 -26.79 24.46
N SER A 206 3.88 -26.08 23.38
CA SER A 206 4.36 -26.66 22.13
C SER A 206 5.79 -27.21 22.28
N GLY A 207 6.11 -28.25 21.52
CA GLY A 207 7.48 -28.73 21.33
C GLY A 207 8.29 -27.82 20.41
N ASP A 208 9.50 -28.27 20.07
CA ASP A 208 10.49 -27.58 19.24
C ASP A 208 9.90 -26.90 18.00
N VAL A 209 10.39 -25.71 17.68
CA VAL A 209 10.06 -25.03 16.43
C VAL A 209 10.88 -25.67 15.31
N THR A 210 10.21 -26.31 14.36
CA THR A 210 10.87 -26.96 13.22
C THR A 210 10.83 -26.06 12.00
N VAL A 211 11.98 -25.84 11.39
CA VAL A 211 12.16 -25.11 10.12
C VAL A 211 12.49 -26.12 9.03
N THR A 212 11.67 -26.16 7.98
CA THR A 212 11.89 -27.02 6.81
C THR A 212 12.10 -26.19 5.56
N CYS A 213 13.21 -26.42 4.85
CA CYS A 213 13.42 -25.88 3.51
C CYS A 213 13.07 -26.94 2.45
N HIS A 214 12.27 -26.56 1.46
CA HIS A 214 11.84 -27.43 0.35
C HIS A 214 12.40 -26.90 -0.97
N ARG A 215 13.27 -27.68 -1.65
CA ARG A 215 13.78 -27.37 -3.00
C ARG A 215 13.72 -28.62 -3.88
N GLU A 216 12.93 -28.58 -4.96
CA GLU A 216 12.87 -29.57 -6.08
C GLU A 216 13.37 -31.00 -5.75
N GLY A 217 12.80 -31.64 -4.73
CA GLY A 217 13.10 -33.02 -4.35
C GLY A 217 14.13 -33.24 -3.23
N ARG A 218 14.70 -32.19 -2.63
CA ARG A 218 15.48 -32.24 -1.38
C ARG A 218 14.77 -31.47 -0.28
N GLN A 219 14.73 -32.06 0.91
CA GLN A 219 14.19 -31.48 2.13
C GLN A 219 15.29 -31.43 3.18
N VAL A 220 15.52 -30.26 3.76
CA VAL A 220 16.41 -30.06 4.90
C VAL A 220 15.57 -29.56 6.06
N GLU A 221 15.72 -30.20 7.22
CA GLU A 221 14.99 -29.89 8.44
C GLU A 221 15.98 -29.43 9.52
N SER A 222 15.69 -28.31 10.16
CA SER A 222 16.40 -27.83 11.35
C SER A 222 15.41 -27.60 12.48
N LYS A 223 15.79 -27.93 13.71
CA LYS A 223 14.92 -27.85 14.89
C LYS A 223 15.49 -26.89 15.91
N MET A 224 14.64 -25.99 16.39
CA MET A 224 14.93 -25.06 17.45
C MET A 224 14.27 -25.56 18.74
N ASP A 225 15.12 -25.93 19.70
CA ASP A 225 14.70 -26.45 21.00
C ASP A 225 13.87 -25.41 21.76
N ARG A 226 12.91 -25.93 22.54
CA ARG A 226 12.03 -25.14 23.39
C ARG A 226 12.78 -24.21 24.34
N SER A 227 13.87 -24.67 24.93
CA SER A 227 14.69 -23.87 25.85
C SER A 227 15.18 -22.56 25.20
N THR A 228 15.50 -22.59 23.91
CA THR A 228 16.11 -21.46 23.18
C THR A 228 15.17 -20.26 23.02
N TYR A 229 13.88 -20.46 22.73
CA TYR A 229 12.91 -19.35 22.70
C TYR A 229 12.26 -19.04 24.05
N LEU A 230 12.42 -19.88 25.07
CA LEU A 230 12.00 -19.53 26.43
C LEU A 230 13.00 -18.59 27.12
N LEU A 231 14.28 -18.72 26.78
CA LEU A 231 15.40 -17.97 27.34
C LEU A 231 15.70 -16.64 26.64
N LEU A 232 15.18 -16.43 25.42
CA LEU A 232 15.46 -15.31 24.49
C LEU A 232 16.64 -14.42 24.90
N SER A 233 17.85 -14.98 24.79
CA SER A 233 19.00 -14.14 24.51
C SER A 233 18.82 -13.61 23.07
N PRO A 234 19.18 -12.36 22.75
CA PRO A 234 19.04 -11.79 21.40
C PRO A 234 19.86 -12.48 20.30
N HIS A 235 20.54 -13.60 20.58
CA HIS A 235 21.60 -14.09 19.71
C HIS A 235 21.30 -15.48 19.13
N HIS A 236 21.05 -15.43 17.82
CA HIS A 236 21.39 -16.41 16.79
C HIS A 236 20.78 -17.81 16.85
N PHE A 237 19.85 -18.09 15.94
CA PHE A 237 19.65 -19.45 15.44
C PHE A 237 20.10 -19.54 13.98
N PHE A 238 21.02 -20.47 13.71
CA PHE A 238 21.62 -20.72 12.40
C PHE A 238 20.87 -21.87 11.72
N VAL A 239 20.37 -21.64 10.51
CA VAL A 239 20.05 -22.73 9.59
C VAL A 239 21.05 -22.63 8.45
N GLU A 240 22.13 -23.40 8.55
CA GLU A 240 23.15 -23.48 7.52
C GLU A 240 22.60 -24.34 6.37
N GLU A 241 22.11 -23.71 5.31
CA GLU A 241 21.85 -24.41 4.06
C GLU A 241 22.73 -23.80 2.99
N VAL A 242 23.51 -24.64 2.35
CA VAL A 242 24.50 -24.26 1.35
C VAL A 242 23.81 -24.32 -0.03
N LEU A 243 23.38 -23.17 -0.56
CA LEU A 243 22.63 -23.07 -1.83
C LEU A 243 23.51 -22.87 -3.07
N LYS A 244 23.71 -23.92 -3.89
CA LYS A 244 24.56 -23.82 -5.10
C LYS A 244 23.96 -22.90 -6.16
N SER A 245 24.75 -21.93 -6.59
CA SER A 245 24.43 -21.06 -7.73
C SER A 245 24.76 -21.78 -9.06
N ASP A 246 23.82 -21.98 -9.98
CA ASP A 246 23.99 -22.93 -11.11
C ASP A 246 24.54 -22.34 -12.43
N LEU A 247 25.10 -21.13 -12.45
CA LEU A 247 25.34 -20.44 -13.71
C LEU A 247 26.83 -20.09 -13.93
N THR A 248 27.45 -20.42 -15.08
CA THR A 248 28.88 -20.11 -15.36
C THR A 248 29.09 -18.72 -15.99
N ASP A 249 30.24 -18.07 -15.81
CA ASP A 249 30.50 -16.69 -16.27
C ASP A 249 30.26 -16.48 -17.78
N ASN A 250 30.51 -17.51 -18.58
CA ASN A 250 30.24 -17.48 -20.01
C ASN A 250 28.73 -17.42 -20.30
N ASP A 251 27.90 -18.03 -19.44
CA ASP A 251 26.44 -17.95 -19.52
C ASP A 251 25.93 -16.58 -19.04
N VAL A 252 26.58 -15.89 -18.07
CA VAL A 252 26.18 -14.50 -17.70
C VAL A 252 26.38 -13.57 -18.88
N LEU A 253 27.57 -13.63 -19.50
CA LEU A 253 27.95 -12.69 -20.55
C LEU A 253 27.13 -12.94 -21.81
N THR A 254 26.88 -14.21 -22.15
CA THR A 254 26.01 -14.57 -23.26
C THR A 254 24.57 -14.16 -22.98
N VAL A 255 24.03 -14.43 -21.78
CA VAL A 255 22.67 -14.00 -21.39
C VAL A 255 22.59 -12.48 -21.35
N ALA A 256 23.50 -11.76 -20.71
CA ALA A 256 23.48 -10.30 -20.62
C ALA A 256 23.63 -9.61 -21.99
N GLN A 257 24.34 -10.23 -22.95
CA GLN A 257 24.45 -9.73 -24.32
C GLN A 257 23.21 -10.02 -25.17
N THR A 258 22.46 -11.09 -24.88
CA THR A 258 21.22 -11.45 -25.58
C THR A 258 19.95 -11.00 -24.85
N MET A 259 20.08 -10.52 -23.61
CA MET A 259 18.98 -10.07 -22.74
C MET A 259 18.36 -8.81 -23.32
N THR A 260 17.05 -8.86 -23.54
CA THR A 260 16.27 -7.66 -23.89
C THR A 260 16.18 -6.71 -22.70
N VAL A 261 15.81 -5.47 -22.96
CA VAL A 261 15.59 -4.46 -21.91
C VAL A 261 14.55 -4.95 -20.90
N ASP A 262 13.44 -5.51 -21.38
CA ASP A 262 12.37 -6.04 -20.52
C ASP A 262 12.89 -7.18 -19.62
N GLN A 263 13.67 -8.12 -20.17
CA GLN A 263 14.29 -9.21 -19.38
C GLN A 263 15.32 -8.69 -18.36
N PHE A 264 16.01 -7.58 -18.65
CA PHE A 264 16.91 -6.91 -17.70
C PHE A 264 16.15 -6.30 -16.53
N TYR A 265 15.03 -5.64 -16.79
CA TYR A 265 14.18 -5.06 -15.74
C TYR A 265 13.46 -6.13 -14.92
N ASP A 266 12.93 -7.17 -15.56
CA ASP A 266 12.26 -8.28 -14.88
C ASP A 266 13.24 -9.04 -13.98
N LEU A 267 14.45 -9.34 -14.48
CA LEU A 267 15.50 -9.95 -13.68
C LEU A 267 15.97 -9.02 -12.55
N GLY A 268 16.11 -7.72 -12.83
CA GLY A 268 16.51 -6.73 -11.86
C GLY A 268 15.52 -6.57 -10.70
N VAL A 269 14.22 -6.54 -11.01
CA VAL A 269 13.14 -6.49 -10.01
C VAL A 269 13.08 -7.80 -9.22
N ALA A 270 13.25 -8.95 -9.90
CA ALA A 270 13.33 -10.25 -9.23
C ALA A 270 14.54 -10.37 -8.31
N LEU A 271 15.65 -9.69 -8.62
CA LEU A 271 16.86 -9.59 -7.80
C LEU A 271 16.78 -8.49 -6.73
N GLY A 272 15.62 -7.83 -6.56
CA GLY A 272 15.36 -6.86 -5.50
C GLY A 272 15.84 -5.43 -5.78
N PHE A 273 16.28 -5.13 -7.01
CA PHE A 273 16.55 -3.76 -7.42
C PHE A 273 15.25 -3.02 -7.70
N THR A 274 15.16 -1.78 -7.23
CA THR A 274 14.06 -0.90 -7.64
C THR A 274 14.22 -0.53 -9.11
N ILE A 275 13.11 -0.28 -9.80
CA ILE A 275 13.13 0.24 -11.19
C ILE A 275 14.05 1.46 -11.30
N GLN A 276 14.07 2.35 -10.30
CA GLN A 276 14.98 3.51 -10.27
C GLN A 276 16.47 3.14 -10.19
N GLN A 277 16.84 2.08 -9.47
CA GLN A 277 18.23 1.60 -9.44
C GLN A 277 18.60 0.92 -10.76
N LEU A 278 17.66 0.19 -11.36
CA LEU A 278 17.81 -0.43 -12.67
C LEU A 278 17.92 0.61 -13.77
N ASP A 279 17.15 1.70 -13.70
CA ASP A 279 17.25 2.86 -14.58
C ASP A 279 18.64 3.50 -14.49
N VAL A 280 19.23 3.58 -13.29
CA VAL A 280 20.59 4.12 -13.11
C VAL A 280 21.67 3.17 -13.65
N ILE A 281 21.45 1.85 -13.57
CA ILE A 281 22.37 0.83 -14.10
C ILE A 281 22.24 0.75 -15.62
N GLU A 282 21.03 0.78 -16.15
CA GLU A 282 20.74 0.86 -17.58
C GLU A 282 21.31 2.17 -18.15
N TYR A 283 21.03 3.31 -17.52
CA TYR A 283 21.62 4.60 -17.87
C TYR A 283 23.16 4.53 -17.92
N ARG A 284 23.81 3.85 -16.97
CA ARG A 284 25.28 3.62 -17.01
C ARG A 284 25.71 2.66 -18.12
N ARG A 285 24.96 1.58 -18.36
CA ARG A 285 25.18 0.61 -19.45
C ARG A 285 25.03 1.24 -20.84
N PHE A 286 24.16 2.23 -20.98
CA PHE A 286 24.00 3.04 -22.19
C PHE A 286 25.00 4.20 -22.26
N HIS A 287 25.39 4.82 -21.13
CA HIS A 287 26.49 5.81 -21.06
C HIS A 287 27.84 5.21 -21.46
N ASP A 288 28.15 4.00 -21.00
CA ASP A 288 29.38 3.31 -21.36
C ASP A 288 29.37 2.80 -22.82
N LYS A 289 28.20 2.74 -23.47
CA LYS A 289 28.04 2.43 -24.89
C LYS A 289 28.07 3.64 -25.82
N GLU A 290 28.01 4.87 -25.30
CA GLU A 290 28.11 6.11 -26.07
C GLU A 290 29.15 7.08 -25.50
N GLN A 291 30.40 6.64 -25.46
CA GLN A 291 31.54 7.53 -25.26
C GLN A 291 31.87 8.38 -26.53
N ALA A 292 30.85 8.77 -27.31
CA ALA A 292 31.04 9.42 -28.62
C ALA A 292 30.16 10.65 -28.92
N ILE A 293 29.20 11.06 -28.08
CA ILE A 293 28.43 12.30 -28.35
C ILE A 293 28.29 13.15 -27.09
N TYR A 294 29.15 14.16 -26.99
CA TYR A 294 29.10 15.26 -26.03
C TYR A 294 27.85 16.16 -26.26
N ASP A 295 27.33 16.72 -25.16
CA ASP A 295 26.43 17.89 -25.01
C ASP A 295 24.91 17.77 -25.27
N ILE A 296 24.15 17.15 -24.35
CA ILE A 296 22.73 17.53 -24.11
C ILE A 296 22.47 17.73 -22.60
N GLU A 297 22.72 18.94 -22.11
CA GLU A 297 22.34 19.38 -20.76
C GLU A 297 20.85 19.80 -20.69
N ILE A 298 19.96 18.86 -20.36
CA ILE A 298 18.70 19.19 -19.65
C ILE A 298 18.76 18.47 -18.29
N PRO A 299 18.98 19.19 -17.17
CA PRO A 299 19.05 18.57 -15.85
C PRO A 299 17.77 17.79 -15.54
N GLY A 300 17.88 16.52 -15.13
CA GLY A 300 16.74 15.63 -14.86
C GLY A 300 15.72 16.22 -13.86
N ARG A 301 16.17 17.08 -12.94
CA ARG A 301 15.31 17.84 -12.02
C ARG A 301 14.31 18.77 -12.74
N THR A 302 14.72 19.37 -13.86
CA THR A 302 13.90 20.27 -14.67
C THR A 302 12.85 19.49 -15.44
N LEU A 303 13.23 18.34 -15.99
CA LEU A 303 12.36 17.40 -16.70
C LEU A 303 11.30 16.82 -15.73
N LEU A 304 11.72 16.46 -14.51
CA LEU A 304 10.84 15.98 -13.45
C LEU A 304 9.85 17.05 -12.99
N ALA A 305 10.31 18.29 -12.81
CA ALA A 305 9.45 19.43 -12.47
C ALA A 305 8.44 19.73 -13.58
N PHE A 306 8.82 19.54 -14.85
CA PHE A 306 7.94 19.71 -16.00
C PHE A 306 6.90 18.60 -16.09
N ALA A 307 7.33 17.33 -15.94
CA ALA A 307 6.46 16.16 -15.97
C ALA A 307 5.35 16.21 -14.90
N ARG A 308 5.66 16.72 -13.72
CA ARG A 308 4.70 16.89 -12.60
C ARG A 308 3.61 17.93 -12.89
N GLN A 309 3.85 18.87 -13.81
CA GLN A 309 2.89 19.92 -14.13
C GLN A 309 1.95 19.53 -15.29
N ILE A 310 2.26 18.46 -16.01
CA ILE A 310 1.41 17.93 -17.09
C ILE A 310 0.19 17.21 -16.50
N ARG A 311 -0.99 17.80 -16.66
CA ARG A 311 -2.26 17.21 -16.20
C ARG A 311 -2.71 16.05 -17.12
N PRO A 312 -3.52 15.10 -16.62
CA PRO A 312 -3.94 13.92 -17.38
C PRO A 312 -4.64 14.25 -18.71
N LYS A 313 -5.51 15.27 -18.71
CA LYS A 313 -6.23 15.72 -19.91
C LYS A 313 -5.29 16.28 -21.01
N LYS A 314 -4.07 16.68 -20.65
CA LYS A 314 -3.08 17.32 -21.54
C LYS A 314 -1.98 16.35 -22.01
N PHE A 315 -1.92 15.13 -21.50
CA PHE A 315 -0.91 14.14 -21.88
C PHE A 315 -0.91 13.85 -23.39
N TYR A 316 -2.08 13.51 -23.95
CA TYR A 316 -2.22 13.25 -25.38
C TYR A 316 -2.02 14.49 -26.25
N GLU A 317 -2.42 15.67 -25.76
CA GLU A 317 -2.24 16.95 -26.47
C GLU A 317 -0.74 17.31 -26.56
N ILE A 318 -0.02 17.20 -25.44
CA ILE A 318 1.41 17.47 -25.37
C ILE A 318 2.20 16.43 -26.16
N GLY A 319 1.88 15.15 -25.99
CA GLY A 319 2.50 14.07 -26.75
C GLY A 319 2.34 14.26 -28.26
N GLY A 320 1.14 14.61 -28.73
CA GLY A 320 0.90 14.92 -30.14
C GLY A 320 1.72 16.13 -30.63
N LYS A 321 1.81 17.21 -29.83
CA LYS A 321 2.64 18.39 -30.15
C LYS A 321 4.14 18.09 -30.14
N LEU A 322 4.57 17.08 -29.39
CA LEU A 322 5.95 16.58 -29.35
C LEU A 322 6.24 15.56 -30.47
N GLY A 323 5.24 15.19 -31.28
CA GLY A 323 5.40 14.34 -32.46
C GLY A 323 5.07 12.85 -32.24
N PHE A 324 4.52 12.47 -31.08
CA PHE A 324 4.10 11.10 -30.83
C PHE A 324 2.73 10.81 -31.46
N ASN A 325 2.57 9.60 -31.99
CA ASN A 325 1.26 9.09 -32.39
C ASN A 325 0.47 8.53 -31.20
N LYS A 326 -0.83 8.32 -31.40
CA LYS A 326 -1.75 7.91 -30.32
C LYS A 326 -1.39 6.53 -29.73
N SER A 327 -0.93 5.61 -30.57
CA SER A 327 -0.48 4.27 -30.16
C SER A 327 0.76 4.30 -29.30
N GLU A 328 1.75 5.15 -29.60
CA GLU A 328 2.96 5.33 -28.79
C GLU A 328 2.63 5.88 -27.40
N LEU A 329 1.70 6.84 -27.33
CA LEU A 329 1.27 7.43 -26.05
C LEU A 329 0.47 6.44 -25.20
N GLN A 330 -0.40 5.63 -25.83
CA GLN A 330 -1.10 4.54 -25.14
C GLN A 330 -0.14 3.48 -24.63
N HIS A 331 0.91 3.16 -25.39
CA HIS A 331 1.96 2.22 -24.99
C HIS A 331 2.74 2.73 -23.78
N ILE A 332 3.09 4.03 -23.75
CA ILE A 332 3.74 4.68 -22.60
C ILE A 332 2.82 4.70 -21.37
N GLU A 333 1.53 4.97 -21.53
CA GLU A 333 0.55 4.97 -20.43
C GLU A 333 0.33 3.56 -19.85
N HIS A 334 0.30 2.53 -20.71
CA HIS A 334 0.14 1.13 -20.32
C HIS A 334 1.38 0.58 -19.59
N ARG A 335 2.59 0.86 -20.11
CA ARG A 335 3.87 0.43 -19.52
C ARG A 335 4.14 1.00 -18.12
N THR A 336 3.56 2.16 -17.83
CA THR A 336 3.73 2.80 -16.52
C THR A 336 2.66 2.39 -15.50
N LEU A 337 1.86 1.35 -15.80
CA LEU A 337 0.76 0.86 -14.96
C LEU A 337 -0.21 1.98 -14.58
N TYR A 338 -0.48 2.91 -15.51
CA TYR A 338 -1.28 4.11 -15.29
C TYR A 338 -0.74 5.07 -14.22
N ASN A 339 0.51 4.90 -13.75
CA ASN A 339 1.19 5.90 -12.93
C ASN A 339 1.54 7.11 -13.80
N ARG A 340 0.68 8.12 -13.73
CA ARG A 340 0.69 9.28 -14.63
C ARG A 340 1.95 10.12 -14.55
N ASN A 341 2.53 10.25 -13.36
CA ASN A 341 3.81 10.96 -13.22
C ASN A 341 4.91 10.20 -13.97
N ASN A 342 4.90 8.87 -13.90
CA ASN A 342 5.84 8.03 -14.63
C ASN A 342 5.56 8.06 -16.15
N ALA A 343 4.30 8.10 -16.58
CA ALA A 343 3.93 8.24 -18.00
C ALA A 343 4.44 9.56 -18.60
N ASN A 344 4.23 10.68 -17.89
CA ASN A 344 4.72 12.00 -18.31
C ASN A 344 6.25 12.03 -18.39
N ILE A 345 6.93 11.43 -17.39
CA ILE A 345 8.39 11.34 -17.37
C ILE A 345 8.89 10.50 -18.54
N GLN A 346 8.32 9.32 -18.79
CA GLN A 346 8.73 8.45 -19.88
C GLN A 346 8.50 9.10 -21.26
N MET A 347 7.37 9.76 -21.48
CA MET A 347 7.10 10.49 -22.72
C MET A 347 8.15 11.57 -22.97
N LEU A 348 8.45 12.39 -21.97
CA LEU A 348 9.43 13.47 -22.09
C LEU A 348 10.86 12.95 -22.23
N SER A 349 11.21 11.88 -21.52
CA SER A 349 12.53 11.23 -21.65
C SER A 349 12.73 10.62 -23.03
N HIS A 350 11.72 9.93 -23.56
CA HIS A 350 11.75 9.37 -24.91
C HIS A 350 11.88 10.47 -25.97
N TRP A 351 11.16 11.58 -25.78
CA TRP A 351 11.25 12.73 -26.69
C TRP A 351 12.61 13.41 -26.65
N ILE A 352 13.17 13.62 -25.45
CA ILE A 352 14.49 14.25 -25.28
C ILE A 352 15.58 13.39 -25.89
N ALA A 353 15.50 12.06 -25.74
CA ALA A 353 16.41 11.12 -26.39
C ALA A 353 16.33 11.18 -27.92
N SER A 354 15.20 11.61 -28.49
CA SER A 354 15.05 11.79 -29.93
C SER A 354 15.52 13.16 -30.45
N GLN A 355 15.96 14.08 -29.58
CA GLN A 355 16.42 15.41 -29.99
C GLN A 355 17.92 15.46 -30.26
N THR A 356 18.31 16.14 -31.34
CA THR A 356 19.72 16.30 -31.75
C THR A 356 20.37 17.60 -31.28
N SER A 357 19.61 18.47 -30.59
CA SER A 357 20.09 19.79 -30.14
C SER A 357 19.38 20.26 -28.87
N GLY A 358 20.14 20.45 -27.78
CA GLY A 358 19.62 20.93 -26.49
C GLY A 358 18.94 22.31 -26.52
N PRO A 359 19.53 23.35 -27.15
CA PRO A 359 18.89 24.67 -27.27
C PRO A 359 17.56 24.63 -28.04
N LYS A 360 17.51 23.84 -29.12
CA LYS A 360 16.30 23.66 -29.93
C LYS A 360 15.23 22.87 -29.16
N ALA A 361 15.63 21.81 -28.45
CA ALA A 361 14.74 21.04 -27.59
C ALA A 361 14.12 21.90 -26.48
N LYS A 362 14.92 22.76 -25.84
CA LYS A 362 14.47 23.69 -24.80
C LYS A 362 13.49 24.73 -25.35
N GLN A 363 13.74 25.24 -26.57
CA GLN A 363 12.84 26.18 -27.23
C GLN A 363 11.52 25.51 -27.65
N THR A 364 11.56 24.27 -28.16
CA THR A 364 10.36 23.49 -28.49
C THR A 364 9.53 23.19 -27.24
N LEU A 365 10.14 22.75 -26.14
CA LEU A 365 9.43 22.53 -24.88
C LEU A 365 8.79 23.83 -24.36
N LYS A 366 9.50 24.95 -24.47
CA LYS A 366 8.96 26.26 -24.07
C LYS A 366 7.73 26.66 -24.92
N LEU A 367 7.80 26.49 -26.24
CA LEU A 367 6.68 26.79 -27.16
C LEU A 367 5.48 25.85 -26.95
N VAL A 368 5.73 24.56 -26.76
CA VAL A 368 4.68 23.58 -26.44
C VAL A 368 4.03 23.94 -25.11
N TRP A 369 4.81 24.32 -24.11
CA TRP A 369 4.31 24.75 -22.80
C TRP A 369 3.49 26.03 -22.86
N GLU A 370 3.97 27.06 -23.55
CA GLU A 370 3.25 28.33 -23.74
C GLU A 370 1.93 28.11 -24.49
N SER A 371 1.91 27.22 -25.50
CA SER A 371 0.68 26.85 -26.21
C SER A 371 -0.37 26.14 -25.33
N VAL A 372 0.08 25.44 -24.28
CA VAL A 372 -0.80 24.75 -23.33
C VAL A 372 -1.24 25.71 -22.20
N GLN A 373 -0.41 26.71 -21.85
CA GLN A 373 -0.75 27.76 -20.89
C GLN A 373 -1.78 28.76 -21.44
N ASP A 374 -1.71 29.11 -22.73
CA ASP A 374 -2.76 29.95 -23.34
C ASP A 374 -4.11 29.21 -23.41
N SER A 375 -4.10 27.88 -23.48
CA SER A 375 -5.31 27.05 -23.32
C SER A 375 -5.75 26.86 -21.86
N SER A 376 -4.88 27.10 -20.88
CA SER A 376 -5.18 26.92 -19.45
C SER A 376 -5.78 28.17 -18.78
N LYS A 377 -5.67 29.34 -19.41
CA LYS A 377 -6.51 30.51 -19.05
C LYS A 377 -7.99 30.30 -19.40
N ALA A 378 -8.33 29.27 -20.17
CA ALA A 378 -9.70 28.89 -20.50
C ALA A 378 -10.24 27.68 -19.72
N GLU A 379 -9.41 26.90 -19.01
CA GLU A 379 -9.86 25.72 -18.24
C GLU A 379 -10.13 26.06 -16.77
N LYS A 380 -11.34 26.55 -16.49
CA LYS A 380 -11.96 26.45 -15.16
C LYS A 380 -12.04 24.97 -14.75
N THR A 381 -11.62 24.67 -13.53
CA THR A 381 -11.57 23.34 -12.90
C THR A 381 -12.91 22.58 -12.94
N GLU A 382 -12.97 21.50 -13.74
CA GLU A 382 -14.17 20.65 -13.88
C GLU A 382 -14.24 19.42 -12.95
N ASP A 383 -13.25 19.15 -12.10
CA ASP A 383 -13.29 18.02 -11.13
C ASP A 383 -14.32 18.27 -9.99
N GLY A 384 -14.76 19.52 -9.82
CA GLY A 384 -15.74 19.87 -8.78
C GLY A 384 -15.21 19.73 -7.34
N ARG A 385 -13.92 19.47 -7.17
CA ARG A 385 -13.16 19.46 -5.90
C ARG A 385 -12.87 20.85 -5.34
N SER A 386 -12.90 21.87 -6.18
CA SER A 386 -12.66 23.26 -5.80
C SER A 386 -13.85 24.16 -6.12
N ALA A 387 -14.00 25.22 -5.33
CA ALA A 387 -14.93 26.32 -5.56
C ALA A 387 -14.18 27.63 -5.33
N THR A 388 -14.23 28.53 -6.31
CA THR A 388 -13.57 29.83 -6.27
C THR A 388 -14.58 30.92 -6.61
N GLY A 389 -14.51 32.05 -5.90
CA GLY A 389 -15.34 33.21 -6.18
C GLY A 389 -14.80 34.46 -5.48
N HIS A 390 -15.16 35.63 -6.01
CA HIS A 390 -14.79 36.91 -5.42
C HIS A 390 -15.84 37.31 -4.38
N LEU A 391 -15.40 37.56 -3.15
CA LEU A 391 -16.26 37.89 -2.01
C LEU A 391 -15.63 39.03 -1.23
N GLY A 392 -16.40 40.07 -0.90
CA GLY A 392 -15.96 41.14 -0.01
C GLY A 392 -16.96 41.45 1.09
N ALA A 393 -17.21 42.74 1.34
CA ALA A 393 -17.92 43.19 2.54
C ALA A 393 -19.36 42.66 2.69
N LEU A 394 -20.04 42.32 1.59
CA LEU A 394 -21.38 41.70 1.65
C LEU A 394 -21.35 40.22 2.07
N GLY A 395 -20.16 39.61 2.11
CA GLY A 395 -20.01 38.17 2.35
C GLY A 395 -20.50 37.34 1.16
N GLY A 396 -20.76 36.05 1.41
CA GLY A 396 -21.33 35.16 0.40
C GLY A 396 -21.12 33.69 0.70
N LYS A 397 -21.40 32.85 -0.30
CA LYS A 397 -21.38 31.39 -0.19
C LYS A 397 -20.57 30.79 -1.33
N LEU A 398 -19.65 29.88 -1.00
CA LEU A 398 -18.96 29.01 -1.95
C LEU A 398 -19.33 27.56 -1.65
N SER A 399 -19.58 26.76 -2.68
CA SER A 399 -19.88 25.34 -2.52
C SER A 399 -19.19 24.51 -3.59
N THR A 400 -18.59 23.39 -3.20
CA THR A 400 -18.00 22.43 -4.13
C THR A 400 -19.07 21.56 -4.77
N LYS A 401 -18.93 21.29 -6.08
CA LYS A 401 -19.97 20.60 -6.86
C LYS A 401 -20.07 19.11 -6.50
N SER A 402 -18.94 18.45 -6.30
CA SER A 402 -18.88 16.98 -6.18
C SER A 402 -18.82 16.46 -4.74
N TYR A 403 -18.37 17.30 -3.79
CA TYR A 403 -18.03 16.87 -2.42
C TYR A 403 -18.92 17.48 -1.32
N GLY A 404 -19.77 18.45 -1.66
CA GLY A 404 -20.76 19.04 -0.74
C GLY A 404 -20.19 19.99 0.32
N PHE A 405 -18.92 20.40 0.18
CA PHE A 405 -18.30 21.36 1.10
C PHE A 405 -18.87 22.74 0.83
N THR A 406 -19.22 23.46 1.88
CA THR A 406 -19.82 24.79 1.75
C THR A 406 -19.18 25.79 2.71
N LEU A 407 -18.61 26.87 2.19
CA LEU A 407 -18.08 27.98 2.96
C LEU A 407 -19.06 29.17 2.92
N HIS A 408 -19.47 29.63 4.09
CA HIS A 408 -20.29 30.80 4.28
C HIS A 408 -19.47 31.92 4.94
N ILE A 409 -19.28 33.02 4.23
CA ILE A 409 -18.62 34.22 4.75
C ILE A 409 -19.71 35.22 5.12
N PRO A 410 -19.85 35.62 6.39
CA PRO A 410 -20.91 36.54 6.80
C PRO A 410 -20.62 38.00 6.37
N PRO A 411 -21.65 38.85 6.22
CA PRO A 411 -21.46 40.27 5.93
C PRO A 411 -20.58 40.98 6.97
N GLY A 412 -19.63 41.77 6.49
CA GLY A 412 -18.62 42.49 7.27
C GLY A 412 -17.47 41.61 7.80
N ALA A 413 -17.34 40.36 7.33
CA ALA A 413 -16.18 39.53 7.63
C ALA A 413 -14.90 39.94 6.88
N LEU A 414 -15.08 40.47 5.66
CA LEU A 414 -14.04 41.02 4.79
C LEU A 414 -14.27 42.52 4.59
N GLU A 415 -13.20 43.29 4.37
CA GLU A 415 -13.27 44.72 4.04
C GLU A 415 -13.26 44.94 2.53
N GLU A 416 -12.37 44.24 1.85
CA GLU A 416 -12.14 44.33 0.41
C GLU A 416 -12.67 43.07 -0.29
N ASP A 417 -12.95 43.21 -1.59
CA ASP A 417 -13.31 42.07 -2.44
C ASP A 417 -12.05 41.22 -2.69
N GLU A 418 -12.09 39.99 -2.18
CA GLU A 418 -10.98 39.03 -2.24
C GLU A 418 -11.37 37.81 -3.07
N GLU A 419 -10.42 37.26 -3.83
CA GLU A 419 -10.61 35.97 -4.50
C GLU A 419 -10.45 34.82 -3.50
N ILE A 420 -11.57 34.23 -3.11
CA ILE A 420 -11.61 33.14 -2.13
C ILE A 420 -11.70 31.81 -2.87
N SER A 421 -10.84 30.86 -2.50
CA SER A 421 -10.92 29.48 -2.99
C SER A 421 -11.01 28.46 -1.86
N LEU A 422 -11.91 27.49 -2.02
CA LEU A 422 -12.05 26.31 -1.17
C LEU A 422 -11.70 25.06 -1.99
N GLN A 423 -10.80 24.24 -1.49
CA GLN A 423 -10.36 22.98 -2.10
C GLN A 423 -10.57 21.81 -1.16
N VAL A 424 -11.11 20.71 -1.68
CA VAL A 424 -11.28 19.45 -0.94
C VAL A 424 -10.06 18.56 -1.13
N LEU A 425 -9.58 17.98 -0.03
CA LEU A 425 -8.43 17.09 0.01
C LEU A 425 -8.91 15.65 0.19
N THR A 426 -8.71 14.84 -0.84
CA THR A 426 -9.14 13.44 -0.88
C THR A 426 -8.08 12.47 -0.36
N GLU A 427 -6.82 12.87 -0.39
CA GLU A 427 -5.66 12.07 0.02
C GLU A 427 -5.16 12.50 1.40
N ILE A 428 -5.09 11.53 2.31
CA ILE A 428 -4.60 11.76 3.67
C ILE A 428 -3.07 11.94 3.63
N PRO A 429 -2.50 13.03 4.17
CA PRO A 429 -1.07 13.31 4.11
C PRO A 429 -0.23 12.23 4.80
N ASN A 430 0.89 11.87 4.18
CA ASN A 430 1.91 11.02 4.80
C ASN A 430 2.47 11.72 6.06
N GLY A 431 2.22 11.15 7.24
CA GLY A 431 2.60 11.73 8.54
C GLY A 431 1.43 12.20 9.41
N LEU A 432 0.18 12.09 8.96
CA LEU A 432 -0.98 12.26 9.83
C LEU A 432 -1.18 11.00 10.70
N THR A 433 -0.79 11.08 11.97
CA THR A 433 -0.96 10.00 12.95
C THR A 433 -2.15 10.30 13.87
N LEU A 434 -3.18 9.45 13.79
CA LEU A 434 -4.34 9.48 14.69
C LEU A 434 -4.03 8.76 16.00
N LYS A 435 -4.63 9.21 17.10
CA LYS A 435 -4.67 8.45 18.36
C LYS A 435 -5.63 7.26 18.25
N GLU A 436 -5.51 6.32 19.18
CA GLU A 436 -6.33 5.09 19.17
C GLU A 436 -7.85 5.36 19.21
N ASP A 437 -8.26 6.44 19.86
CA ASP A 437 -9.64 6.86 20.01
C ASP A 437 -10.12 7.80 18.90
N GLU A 438 -9.31 8.10 17.89
CA GLU A 438 -9.66 9.07 16.85
C GLU A 438 -10.04 8.40 15.52
N LEU A 439 -10.95 9.05 14.79
CA LEU A 439 -11.48 8.56 13.52
C LEU A 439 -11.67 9.70 12.51
N LEU A 440 -11.10 9.56 11.32
CA LEU A 440 -11.38 10.44 10.19
C LEU A 440 -12.68 10.03 9.50
N VAL A 441 -13.65 10.94 9.47
CA VAL A 441 -15.01 10.69 8.95
C VAL A 441 -15.38 11.57 7.77
N SER A 442 -14.51 12.50 7.38
CA SER A 442 -14.69 13.42 6.27
C SER A 442 -13.40 13.56 5.47
N HIS A 443 -13.52 14.13 4.27
CA HIS A 443 -12.38 14.63 3.51
C HIS A 443 -11.74 15.83 4.22
N GLY A 444 -10.51 16.16 3.84
CA GLY A 444 -9.82 17.36 4.31
C GLY A 444 -10.23 18.59 3.50
N PHE A 445 -9.84 19.76 3.98
CA PHE A 445 -10.07 21.03 3.28
C PHE A 445 -8.83 21.90 3.25
N GLN A 446 -8.78 22.80 2.28
CA GLN A 446 -7.79 23.86 2.18
C GLN A 446 -8.46 25.12 1.65
N CYS A 447 -8.30 26.23 2.38
CA CYS A 447 -8.80 27.54 1.96
C CYS A 447 -7.65 28.44 1.49
N TYR A 448 -7.95 29.31 0.52
CA TYR A 448 -7.03 30.31 -0.04
C TYR A 448 -7.71 31.68 -0.16
N PRO A 449 -6.94 32.79 0.00
CA PRO A 449 -5.50 32.84 0.27
C PRO A 449 -5.14 32.41 1.71
N SER A 450 -4.07 31.62 1.84
CA SER A 450 -3.68 31.07 3.15
C SER A 450 -3.35 32.20 4.14
N GLY A 451 -3.81 32.08 5.38
CA GLY A 451 -3.55 33.06 6.43
C GLY A 451 -4.47 34.29 6.42
N LEU A 452 -5.38 34.43 5.45
CA LEU A 452 -6.40 35.48 5.46
C LEU A 452 -7.22 35.41 6.75
N ARG A 453 -7.37 36.53 7.45
CA ARG A 453 -8.12 36.60 8.73
C ARG A 453 -9.44 37.32 8.54
N PHE A 454 -10.48 36.80 9.17
CA PHE A 454 -11.80 37.41 9.14
C PHE A 454 -12.07 38.27 10.36
N LYS A 455 -12.77 39.40 10.17
CA LYS A 455 -13.33 40.19 11.28
C LYS A 455 -14.46 39.46 12.01
N LYS A 456 -15.20 38.63 11.28
CA LYS A 456 -16.25 37.75 11.80
C LYS A 456 -16.00 36.34 11.27
N PRO A 457 -16.03 35.30 12.12
CA PRO A 457 -15.68 33.96 11.68
C PRO A 457 -16.60 33.47 10.55
N ALA A 458 -16.00 32.85 9.54
CA ALA A 458 -16.72 32.17 8.48
C ALA A 458 -17.20 30.79 8.95
N LYS A 459 -18.29 30.28 8.39
CA LYS A 459 -18.83 28.95 8.69
C LYS A 459 -18.54 27.99 7.54
N LEU A 460 -17.77 26.95 7.81
CA LEU A 460 -17.47 25.88 6.85
C LEU A 460 -18.28 24.62 7.21
N ILE A 461 -19.06 24.13 6.26
CA ILE A 461 -19.88 22.93 6.38
C ILE A 461 -19.18 21.79 5.64
N ILE A 462 -18.91 20.69 6.35
CA ILE A 462 -18.18 19.53 5.85
C ILE A 462 -19.02 18.27 6.03
N PRO A 463 -19.50 17.62 4.96
CA PRO A 463 -20.18 16.33 5.08
C PRO A 463 -19.28 15.25 5.67
N HIS A 464 -19.86 14.36 6.50
CA HIS A 464 -19.14 13.21 7.05
C HIS A 464 -19.93 11.90 6.91
N CYS A 465 -19.25 10.77 7.14
CA CYS A 465 -19.80 9.42 7.03
C CYS A 465 -20.03 8.72 8.38
N ALA A 466 -19.68 9.33 9.52
CA ALA A 466 -20.05 8.77 10.82
C ALA A 466 -21.56 8.79 11.06
N LEU A 467 -22.06 7.76 11.75
CA LEU A 467 -23.40 7.75 12.32
C LEU A 467 -23.33 8.23 13.76
N VAL A 468 -23.90 9.41 14.01
CA VAL A 468 -23.81 10.11 15.28
C VAL A 468 -25.19 10.20 15.93
N THR A 469 -25.36 9.63 17.12
CA THR A 469 -26.66 9.59 17.82
C THR A 469 -26.87 10.80 18.74
N ALA A 470 -25.81 11.35 19.33
CA ALA A 470 -25.85 12.55 20.16
C ALA A 470 -24.73 13.52 19.75
N PRO A 471 -24.94 14.37 18.72
CA PRO A 471 -23.87 15.17 18.13
C PRO A 471 -23.19 16.14 19.11
N ASN A 472 -23.96 16.70 20.05
CA ASN A 472 -23.46 17.61 21.08
C ASN A 472 -22.51 16.97 22.11
N LYS A 473 -22.38 15.65 22.14
CA LYS A 473 -21.46 14.93 23.04
C LYS A 473 -20.19 14.46 22.35
N VAL A 474 -20.10 14.57 21.02
CA VAL A 474 -18.95 14.11 20.25
C VAL A 474 -17.88 15.20 20.23
N GLN A 475 -16.67 14.84 20.64
CA GLN A 475 -15.52 15.74 20.60
C GLN A 475 -14.81 15.66 19.25
N THR A 476 -14.22 16.79 18.82
CA THR A 476 -13.50 16.90 17.57
C THR A 476 -12.04 17.29 17.78
N ILE A 477 -11.18 16.86 16.86
CA ILE A 477 -9.77 17.22 16.80
C ILE A 477 -9.48 17.74 15.39
N LEU A 478 -8.89 18.93 15.30
CA LEU A 478 -8.38 19.48 14.05
C LEU A 478 -6.90 19.13 13.89
N TYR A 479 -6.56 18.54 12.75
CA TYR A 479 -5.19 18.39 12.27
C TYR A 479 -4.93 19.49 11.25
N SER A 480 -4.26 20.59 11.63
CA SER A 480 -4.08 21.76 10.78
C SER A 480 -2.65 21.94 10.29
N TRP A 481 -2.47 22.56 9.12
CA TRP A 481 -1.17 22.99 8.61
C TRP A 481 -1.26 24.25 7.74
N ASN A 482 -0.12 24.93 7.62
CA ASN A 482 0.09 26.08 6.75
C ASN A 482 1.05 25.66 5.62
N GLN A 483 0.50 25.27 4.47
CA GLN A 483 1.16 25.14 3.17
C GLN A 483 2.22 24.05 2.91
N SER A 484 2.89 23.48 3.92
CA SER A 484 3.60 22.17 3.84
C SER A 484 4.31 21.92 5.18
N GLY A 485 3.79 21.00 5.99
CA GLY A 485 4.39 20.63 7.27
C GLY A 485 3.62 19.51 7.94
N THR A 486 4.19 18.93 9.00
CA THR A 486 3.52 17.90 9.81
C THR A 486 2.23 18.49 10.40
N PRO A 487 1.07 17.82 10.23
CA PRO A 487 -0.20 18.32 10.76
C PRO A 487 -0.13 18.54 12.27
N LYS A 488 -0.46 19.75 12.73
CA LYS A 488 -0.54 20.06 14.16
C LYS A 488 -1.90 19.62 14.69
N ARG A 489 -1.88 18.76 15.71
CA ARG A 489 -3.08 18.30 16.43
C ARG A 489 -3.58 19.41 17.37
N LEU A 490 -4.79 19.88 17.13
CA LEU A 490 -5.45 20.97 17.86
C LEU A 490 -6.79 20.48 18.42
N PRO A 491 -6.98 20.43 19.74
CA PRO A 491 -8.28 20.11 20.33
C PRO A 491 -9.25 21.30 20.21
N ASP A 492 -10.55 21.02 20.32
CA ASP A 492 -11.69 21.96 20.20
C ASP A 492 -11.66 23.17 21.17
N SER A 493 -10.74 23.17 22.16
CA SER A 493 -10.52 24.30 23.07
C SER A 493 -9.53 25.35 22.54
N SER A 494 -8.90 25.10 21.39
CA SER A 494 -8.07 26.09 20.68
C SER A 494 -8.96 27.04 19.87
N ASN A 495 -8.42 28.05 19.17
CA ASN A 495 -9.19 29.08 18.42
C ASN A 495 -10.04 28.56 17.22
N PHE A 496 -10.43 27.30 17.25
CA PHE A 496 -11.22 26.54 16.30
C PHE A 496 -12.39 25.92 17.06
N ILE A 497 -13.61 26.19 16.59
CA ILE A 497 -14.83 25.60 17.16
C ILE A 497 -15.48 24.76 16.08
N CYS A 498 -15.60 23.45 16.32
CA CYS A 498 -16.30 22.55 15.41
C CYS A 498 -17.49 21.88 16.12
N SER A 499 -18.70 22.22 15.68
CA SER A 499 -19.90 21.50 16.12
C SER A 499 -20.17 20.30 15.20
N VAL A 500 -20.35 19.13 15.80
CA VAL A 500 -20.78 17.92 15.10
C VAL A 500 -22.29 17.98 14.92
N GLN A 501 -22.78 17.68 13.72
CA GLN A 501 -24.18 17.43 13.44
C GLN A 501 -24.36 15.95 13.07
N GLU A 502 -25.59 15.50 12.80
CA GLU A 502 -25.85 14.10 12.48
C GLU A 502 -25.09 13.61 11.22
N ARG A 503 -24.93 14.50 10.23
CA ARG A 503 -24.43 14.15 8.89
C ARG A 503 -23.39 15.12 8.32
N TRP A 504 -23.02 16.16 9.05
CA TRP A 504 -22.00 17.14 8.66
C TRP A 504 -21.35 17.78 9.89
N LEU A 505 -20.19 18.40 9.68
CA LEU A 505 -19.49 19.22 10.65
C LEU A 505 -19.75 20.68 10.32
N GLU A 506 -19.95 21.51 11.34
CA GLU A 506 -19.96 22.96 11.20
C GLU A 506 -18.76 23.55 11.91
N VAL A 507 -17.88 24.14 11.10
CA VAL A 507 -16.58 24.60 11.51
C VAL A 507 -16.55 26.13 11.48
N SER A 508 -16.21 26.73 12.60
CA SER A 508 -15.97 28.17 12.71
C SER A 508 -14.52 28.49 12.32
N VAL A 509 -14.35 29.24 11.23
CA VAL A 509 -13.06 29.56 10.61
C VAL A 509 -12.76 31.04 10.82
N SER A 510 -11.84 31.36 11.73
CA SER A 510 -11.38 32.73 11.99
C SER A 510 -10.30 33.20 11.01
N HIS A 511 -9.59 32.25 10.40
CA HIS A 511 -8.57 32.49 9.40
C HIS A 511 -8.47 31.31 8.44
N PHE A 512 -8.04 31.56 7.21
CA PHE A 512 -7.84 30.51 6.24
C PHE A 512 -6.63 29.64 6.54
N SER A 513 -6.91 28.35 6.69
CA SER A 513 -5.97 27.28 6.92
C SER A 513 -6.44 26.02 6.19
N GLY A 514 -5.60 24.98 6.18
CA GLY A 514 -5.98 23.65 5.75
C GLY A 514 -5.98 22.67 6.92
N GLY A 515 -6.73 21.59 6.78
CA GLY A 515 -6.74 20.54 7.77
C GLY A 515 -7.66 19.34 7.50
N TYR A 516 -7.51 18.34 8.38
CA TYR A 516 -8.44 17.22 8.55
C TYR A 516 -9.10 17.31 9.91
N ILE A 517 -10.36 16.89 10.00
CA ILE A 517 -11.09 16.81 11.27
C ILE A 517 -11.31 15.34 11.62
N ALA A 518 -10.85 14.96 12.81
CA ALA A 518 -11.12 13.66 13.40
C ALA A 518 -12.18 13.79 14.49
N LEU A 519 -13.05 12.78 14.60
CA LEU A 519 -13.95 12.62 15.73
C LEU A 519 -13.30 11.70 16.77
N ILE A 520 -13.54 11.99 18.05
CA ILE A 520 -13.20 11.06 19.13
C ILE A 520 -14.31 10.02 19.22
N LEU A 521 -13.92 8.75 19.09
CA LEU A 521 -14.78 7.58 19.16
C LEU A 521 -15.34 7.43 20.56
N ASP A 522 -16.63 7.70 20.70
CA ASP A 522 -17.40 7.39 21.89
C ASP A 522 -18.31 6.19 21.61
N TRP A 523 -18.28 5.20 22.51
CA TRP A 523 -19.01 3.97 22.27
C TRP A 523 -20.54 4.12 22.25
N LEU A 524 -21.06 5.18 22.87
CA LEU A 524 -22.47 5.52 22.93
C LEU A 524 -22.90 6.40 21.75
N PHE A 525 -22.02 7.31 21.31
CA PHE A 525 -22.43 8.44 20.48
C PHE A 525 -21.82 8.46 19.07
N CYS A 526 -20.69 7.79 18.83
CA CYS A 526 -19.99 7.78 17.54
C CYS A 526 -19.11 6.54 17.38
N ASN A 527 -19.71 5.45 16.87
CA ASN A 527 -19.06 4.14 16.77
C ASN A 527 -19.15 3.46 15.39
N ASP A 528 -19.99 4.00 14.53
CA ASP A 528 -20.41 3.36 13.29
C ASP A 528 -20.05 4.25 12.09
N ILE A 529 -19.56 3.64 11.03
CA ILE A 529 -19.18 4.33 9.78
C ILE A 529 -20.07 3.84 8.66
N LEU A 530 -20.64 4.77 7.90
CA LEU A 530 -21.38 4.49 6.68
C LEU A 530 -20.43 4.38 5.49
N LEU A 531 -20.44 3.21 4.85
CA LEU A 531 -19.67 2.90 3.65
C LEU A 531 -20.61 2.74 2.45
N SER A 532 -20.13 3.20 1.31
CA SER A 532 -20.62 2.84 -0.01
C SER A 532 -19.96 1.55 -0.45
N CYS A 533 -20.74 0.49 -0.66
CA CYS A 533 -20.28 -0.73 -1.29
C CYS A 533 -20.71 -0.75 -2.76
N MET A 534 -19.75 -0.89 -3.66
CA MET A 534 -20.02 -1.07 -5.08
C MET A 534 -19.11 -2.15 -5.63
N SER A 535 -19.67 -3.05 -6.44
CA SER A 535 -18.90 -4.06 -7.15
C SER A 535 -18.68 -3.68 -8.61
N PHE A 536 -17.52 -4.06 -9.14
CA PHE A 536 -17.10 -3.77 -10.49
C PHE A 536 -16.65 -5.06 -11.17
N LEU A 537 -17.05 -5.23 -12.42
CA LEU A 537 -16.63 -6.31 -13.29
C LEU A 537 -15.91 -5.76 -14.52
N PRO A 538 -15.05 -6.57 -15.17
CA PRO A 538 -14.55 -6.20 -16.48
C PRO A 538 -15.73 -6.01 -17.45
N ARG A 539 -15.58 -5.08 -18.40
CA ARG A 539 -16.64 -4.83 -19.41
C ARG A 539 -16.89 -6.02 -20.31
N LEU A 540 -15.84 -6.76 -20.62
CA LEU A 540 -15.85 -7.94 -21.46
C LEU A 540 -15.67 -9.18 -20.60
N MET A 541 -16.38 -10.26 -20.93
CA MET A 541 -16.21 -11.55 -20.30
C MET A 541 -14.85 -12.14 -20.70
N PRO A 542 -14.00 -12.56 -19.74
CA PRO A 542 -12.78 -13.32 -20.04
C PRO A 542 -13.05 -14.66 -20.72
N LEU A 543 -12.10 -15.14 -21.52
CA LEU A 543 -12.24 -16.40 -22.29
C LEU A 543 -12.37 -17.64 -21.40
N ASP A 544 -11.72 -17.63 -20.24
CA ASP A 544 -11.82 -18.70 -19.23
C ASP A 544 -13.14 -18.65 -18.44
N ARG A 545 -13.99 -17.64 -18.68
CA ARG A 545 -15.23 -17.35 -17.94
C ARG A 545 -15.01 -17.22 -16.43
N LYS A 546 -13.83 -16.73 -16.03
CA LYS A 546 -13.46 -16.48 -14.62
C LYS A 546 -13.16 -15.00 -14.34
N PRO A 547 -14.14 -14.09 -14.47
CA PRO A 547 -13.91 -12.68 -14.21
C PRO A 547 -13.61 -12.39 -12.73
N ILE A 548 -12.65 -11.51 -12.51
CA ILE A 548 -12.36 -10.94 -11.18
C ILE A 548 -13.40 -9.85 -10.87
N LEU A 549 -14.17 -10.08 -9.81
CA LEU A 549 -15.08 -9.13 -9.21
C LEU A 549 -14.33 -8.25 -8.21
N GLU A 550 -14.27 -6.95 -8.48
CA GLU A 550 -13.71 -5.97 -7.56
C GLU A 550 -14.83 -5.41 -6.68
N VAL A 551 -14.80 -5.66 -5.37
CA VAL A 551 -15.76 -5.13 -4.40
C VAL A 551 -15.10 -4.01 -3.61
N ARG A 552 -15.56 -2.77 -3.82
CA ARG A 552 -15.04 -1.57 -3.16
C ARG A 552 -15.94 -1.14 -2.02
N PHE A 553 -15.35 -0.91 -0.86
CA PHE A 553 -15.98 -0.31 0.31
C PHE A 553 -15.33 1.07 0.54
N VAL A 554 -16.08 2.15 0.34
CA VAL A 554 -15.56 3.52 0.41
C VAL A 554 -16.36 4.32 1.42
N LYS A 555 -15.71 5.15 2.24
CA LYS A 555 -16.42 6.09 3.12
C LYS A 555 -17.35 6.97 2.29
N LYS A 556 -18.63 7.02 2.66
CA LYS A 556 -19.65 7.80 1.93
C LYS A 556 -20.12 8.97 2.78
N PRO A 557 -19.47 10.14 2.71
CA PRO A 557 -19.99 11.35 3.34
C PRO A 557 -21.41 11.66 2.83
N HIS A 558 -22.24 12.21 3.73
CA HIS A 558 -23.64 12.45 3.43
C HIS A 558 -23.85 13.29 2.16
N GLY A 559 -24.83 12.89 1.34
CA GLY A 559 -25.18 13.58 0.10
C GLY A 559 -24.20 13.39 -1.06
N GLN A 560 -23.08 12.68 -0.87
CA GLN A 560 -22.20 12.31 -1.96
C GLN A 560 -22.79 11.16 -2.77
N LYS A 561 -22.75 11.31 -4.09
CA LYS A 561 -23.18 10.27 -5.02
C LYS A 561 -22.09 9.21 -5.16
N TRP A 562 -22.50 7.95 -5.30
CA TRP A 562 -21.59 6.81 -5.32
C TRP A 562 -20.47 6.94 -6.38
N TYR A 563 -20.79 7.48 -7.56
CA TYR A 563 -19.82 7.63 -8.65
C TYR A 563 -18.75 8.69 -8.37
N HIS A 564 -18.99 9.63 -7.43
CA HIS A 564 -17.98 10.58 -6.98
C HIS A 564 -17.01 9.95 -5.98
N VAL A 565 -17.47 9.01 -5.14
CA VAL A 565 -16.61 8.35 -4.14
C VAL A 565 -15.83 7.15 -4.71
N HIS A 566 -16.37 6.48 -5.74
CA HIS A 566 -15.71 5.30 -6.33
C HIS A 566 -14.75 5.60 -7.48
N GLU A 567 -14.67 6.86 -7.95
CA GLU A 567 -13.84 7.31 -9.08
C GLU A 567 -13.86 6.36 -10.29
N LEU A 568 -14.83 6.55 -11.20
CA LEU A 568 -15.06 5.73 -12.40
C LEU A 568 -14.01 5.86 -13.53
N ASN A 569 -12.75 6.14 -13.18
CA ASN A 569 -11.72 6.52 -14.15
C ASN A 569 -11.09 5.34 -14.91
N ASN A 570 -11.42 4.09 -14.58
CA ASN A 570 -10.90 2.91 -15.27
C ASN A 570 -11.90 2.46 -16.35
N PRO A 571 -11.58 2.63 -17.65
CA PRO A 571 -12.47 2.25 -18.75
C PRO A 571 -12.61 0.73 -18.89
N SER A 572 -11.76 -0.09 -18.27
CA SER A 572 -11.81 -1.55 -18.40
C SER A 572 -12.85 -2.20 -17.48
N PHE A 573 -13.25 -1.50 -16.41
CA PHE A 573 -14.22 -2.00 -15.44
C PHE A 573 -15.53 -1.20 -15.51
N GLN A 574 -16.63 -1.87 -15.19
CA GLN A 574 -17.95 -1.27 -15.11
C GLN A 574 -18.63 -1.65 -13.80
N PRO A 575 -19.43 -0.75 -13.21
CA PRO A 575 -20.22 -1.06 -12.04
C PRO A 575 -21.25 -2.14 -12.39
N VAL A 576 -21.48 -3.07 -11.48
CA VAL A 576 -22.45 -4.17 -11.70
C VAL A 576 -23.91 -3.73 -11.50
N LYS A 577 -24.12 -2.57 -10.86
CA LYS A 577 -25.42 -1.95 -10.57
C LYS A 577 -25.41 -0.45 -10.90
N GLY A 578 -26.60 0.16 -10.95
CA GLY A 578 -26.75 1.62 -11.14
C GLY A 578 -26.61 2.43 -9.84
N ASP A 579 -26.64 1.74 -8.69
CA ASP A 579 -26.64 2.26 -7.34
C ASP A 579 -25.76 1.42 -6.41
N ASP A 580 -25.25 2.04 -5.36
CA ASP A 580 -24.42 1.42 -4.34
C ASP A 580 -25.24 0.87 -3.18
N ASP A 581 -24.67 -0.11 -2.48
CA ASP A 581 -25.24 -0.65 -1.26
C ASP A 581 -24.63 0.08 -0.05
N ASP A 582 -25.47 0.68 0.79
CA ASP A 582 -25.04 1.32 2.03
C ASP A 582 -24.72 0.24 3.09
N ILE A 583 -23.47 0.20 3.55
CA ILE A 583 -22.96 -0.77 4.53
C ILE A 583 -22.51 -0.03 5.78
N VAL A 584 -22.99 -0.46 6.94
CA VAL A 584 -22.54 0.07 8.23
C VAL A 584 -21.46 -0.83 8.81
N ILE A 585 -20.26 -0.28 9.02
CA ILE A 585 -19.19 -0.98 9.74
C ILE A 585 -19.10 -0.45 11.18
N ARG A 586 -19.11 -1.39 12.13
CA ARG A 586 -18.92 -1.13 13.56
C ARG A 586 -17.53 -1.58 14.01
N LYS A 587 -17.12 -1.19 15.23
CA LYS A 587 -15.90 -1.73 15.85
C LYS A 587 -15.89 -3.26 15.80
N GLY A 588 -14.84 -3.83 15.20
CA GLY A 588 -14.68 -5.27 14.98
C GLY A 588 -14.37 -5.59 13.52
N THR A 589 -14.70 -6.81 13.11
CA THR A 589 -14.48 -7.32 11.75
C THR A 589 -15.80 -7.34 10.98
N LEU A 590 -15.81 -6.75 9.79
CA LEU A 590 -16.84 -6.97 8.78
C LEU A 590 -16.32 -8.05 7.83
N THR A 591 -17.11 -9.08 7.54
CA THR A 591 -16.75 -10.08 6.54
C THR A 591 -17.60 -9.88 5.28
N VAL A 592 -17.00 -10.11 4.13
CA VAL A 592 -17.69 -10.20 2.85
C VAL A 592 -17.36 -11.54 2.23
N ALA A 593 -18.38 -12.29 1.85
CA ALA A 593 -18.25 -13.64 1.35
C ALA A 593 -18.94 -13.80 0.00
N TYR A 594 -18.32 -14.62 -0.85
CA TYR A 594 -18.90 -15.15 -2.07
C TYR A 594 -18.71 -16.66 -2.07
N LYS A 595 -19.81 -17.43 -2.02
CA LYS A 595 -19.76 -18.89 -1.85
C LYS A 595 -18.87 -19.27 -0.64
N SER A 596 -17.77 -20.01 -0.85
CA SER A 596 -16.82 -20.41 0.20
C SER A 596 -15.66 -19.43 0.40
N ASP A 597 -15.50 -18.42 -0.45
CA ASP A 597 -14.44 -17.43 -0.36
C ASP A 597 -14.87 -16.28 0.57
N VAL A 598 -14.08 -16.02 1.63
CA VAL A 598 -14.43 -15.09 2.71
C VAL A 598 -13.27 -14.13 2.96
N HIS A 599 -13.57 -12.84 2.85
CA HIS A 599 -12.63 -11.76 3.12
C HIS A 599 -13.03 -10.95 4.35
N ALA A 600 -12.04 -10.64 5.19
CA ALA A 600 -12.21 -9.78 6.37
C ALA A 600 -11.79 -8.33 6.09
N ILE A 601 -12.55 -7.39 6.65
CA ILE A 601 -12.29 -5.95 6.68
C ILE A 601 -12.31 -5.50 8.14
N GLN A 602 -11.19 -5.00 8.65
CA GLN A 602 -11.11 -4.54 10.03
C GLN A 602 -11.57 -3.10 10.14
N PHE A 603 -12.34 -2.77 11.18
CA PHE A 603 -12.70 -1.38 11.47
C PHE A 603 -11.45 -0.49 11.64
N SER A 604 -10.34 -1.04 12.14
CA SER A 604 -9.06 -0.33 12.25
C SER A 604 -8.54 0.17 10.91
N ASP A 605 -8.75 -0.59 9.83
CA ASP A 605 -8.31 -0.21 8.49
C ASP A 605 -9.05 1.06 8.04
N MET A 606 -10.34 1.14 8.38
CA MET A 606 -11.19 2.29 8.09
C MET A 606 -10.90 3.50 8.98
N LYS A 607 -9.96 3.46 9.94
CA LYS A 607 -9.57 4.67 10.69
C LYS A 607 -8.81 5.66 9.82
N THR A 608 -7.83 5.16 9.07
CA THR A 608 -6.93 5.96 8.23
C THR A 608 -7.14 5.72 6.73
N GLN A 609 -7.78 4.64 6.32
CA GLN A 609 -8.11 4.42 4.91
C GLN A 609 -9.47 5.05 4.56
N THR A 610 -9.57 5.61 3.36
CA THR A 610 -10.83 6.11 2.79
C THR A 610 -11.57 5.04 2.00
N LYS A 611 -10.86 3.99 1.56
CA LYS A 611 -11.33 2.91 0.69
C LYS A 611 -10.62 1.59 1.04
N VAL A 612 -11.38 0.50 1.02
CA VAL A 612 -10.87 -0.88 1.03
C VAL A 612 -11.43 -1.60 -0.20
N THR A 613 -10.60 -2.35 -0.90
CA THR A 613 -11.02 -3.17 -2.05
C THR A 613 -10.75 -4.64 -1.75
N LYS A 614 -11.73 -5.50 -2.06
CA LYS A 614 -11.58 -6.97 -2.06
C LYS A 614 -11.84 -7.51 -3.46
N TYR A 615 -11.24 -8.64 -3.77
CA TYR A 615 -11.33 -9.27 -5.08
C TYR A 615 -11.87 -10.69 -4.90
N PHE A 616 -12.80 -11.09 -5.77
CA PHE A 616 -13.34 -12.44 -5.82
C PHE A 616 -13.23 -12.95 -7.25
N GLU A 617 -12.84 -14.20 -7.43
CA GLU A 617 -12.92 -14.88 -8.73
C GLU A 617 -14.32 -15.46 -8.89
N LEU A 618 -15.05 -15.00 -9.92
CA LEU A 618 -16.35 -15.58 -10.24
C LEU A 618 -16.16 -16.74 -11.22
N ASP A 619 -16.31 -17.98 -10.77
CA ASP A 619 -16.35 -19.11 -11.70
C ASP A 619 -17.71 -19.19 -12.39
N LEU A 620 -17.78 -18.74 -13.65
CA LEU A 620 -18.99 -18.74 -14.49
C LEU A 620 -18.90 -19.77 -15.63
N THR A 621 -18.01 -20.77 -15.51
CA THR A 621 -17.77 -21.78 -16.55
C THR A 621 -19.01 -22.62 -16.87
N GLU A 622 -19.74 -23.06 -15.85
CA GLU A 622 -20.99 -23.82 -15.97
C GLU A 622 -22.26 -22.96 -15.79
N GLU A 623 -22.09 -21.68 -15.45
CA GLU A 623 -23.18 -20.77 -15.13
C GLU A 623 -23.57 -19.90 -16.34
N SER A 624 -24.87 -19.63 -16.51
CA SER A 624 -25.36 -18.72 -17.54
C SER A 624 -24.88 -17.27 -17.30
N ASP A 625 -24.75 -16.46 -18.34
CA ASP A 625 -24.42 -15.03 -18.23
C ASP A 625 -25.49 -14.22 -17.44
N GLU A 626 -26.65 -14.82 -17.19
CA GLU A 626 -27.74 -14.24 -16.41
C GLU A 626 -27.77 -14.66 -14.93
N THR A 627 -26.81 -15.49 -14.49
CA THR A 627 -26.79 -16.07 -13.16
C THR A 627 -26.66 -14.98 -12.09
N LEU A 628 -27.49 -15.07 -11.05
CA LEU A 628 -27.54 -14.06 -10.01
C LEU A 628 -26.38 -14.28 -9.01
N VAL A 629 -25.41 -13.36 -9.02
CA VAL A 629 -24.32 -13.35 -8.07
C VAL A 629 -24.83 -12.78 -6.74
N THR A 630 -24.51 -13.47 -5.65
CA THR A 630 -24.92 -13.12 -4.29
C THR A 630 -23.69 -13.00 -3.40
N LEU A 631 -23.45 -11.80 -2.86
CA LEU A 631 -22.45 -11.56 -1.83
C LEU A 631 -23.14 -11.45 -0.47
N GLU A 632 -22.52 -12.03 0.55
CA GLU A 632 -22.96 -11.91 1.94
C GLU A 632 -22.02 -11.01 2.71
N VAL A 633 -22.54 -9.92 3.25
CA VAL A 633 -21.80 -8.99 4.10
C VAL A 633 -22.28 -9.21 5.53
N VAL A 634 -21.38 -9.66 6.42
CA VAL A 634 -21.73 -10.10 7.78
C VAL A 634 -20.91 -9.33 8.81
N GLN A 635 -21.59 -8.82 9.84
CA GLN A 635 -20.94 -8.38 11.07
C GLN A 635 -21.82 -8.61 12.29
N THR A 636 -22.88 -7.81 12.42
CA THR A 636 -23.91 -7.96 13.48
C THR A 636 -25.20 -8.52 12.92
N SER A 637 -25.48 -8.21 11.66
CA SER A 637 -26.53 -8.79 10.83
C SER A 637 -25.92 -9.15 9.48
N THR A 638 -26.53 -10.10 8.78
CA THR A 638 -26.17 -10.44 7.41
C THR A 638 -26.95 -9.54 6.45
N GLN A 639 -26.23 -8.82 5.60
CA GLN A 639 -26.79 -8.07 4.48
C GLN A 639 -26.38 -8.77 3.18
N THR A 640 -27.34 -8.95 2.28
CA THR A 640 -27.12 -9.69 1.03
C THR A 640 -27.12 -8.72 -0.14
N ILE A 641 -26.03 -8.69 -0.90
CA ILE A 641 -25.88 -7.90 -2.12
C ILE A 641 -26.08 -8.84 -3.31
N LYS A 642 -27.09 -8.56 -4.14
CA LYS A 642 -27.42 -9.38 -5.31
C LYS A 642 -27.30 -8.57 -6.60
N PHE A 643 -26.67 -9.12 -7.62
CA PHE A 643 -26.60 -8.49 -8.95
C PHE A 643 -26.46 -9.54 -10.05
N LYS A 644 -26.78 -9.13 -11.28
CA LYS A 644 -26.53 -9.95 -12.48
C LYS A 644 -25.24 -9.45 -13.16
N PRO A 645 -24.28 -10.33 -13.47
CA PRO A 645 -23.03 -9.95 -14.12
C PRO A 645 -23.31 -9.65 -15.61
N ARG A 646 -23.56 -8.39 -15.93
CA ARG A 646 -23.77 -7.97 -17.33
C ARG A 646 -22.43 -7.66 -17.96
N PHE A 647 -22.12 -8.30 -19.08
CA PHE A 647 -20.98 -7.98 -19.93
C PHE A 647 -21.47 -7.33 -21.23
N GLN A 648 -20.69 -6.40 -21.79
CA GLN A 648 -21.05 -5.79 -23.07
C GLN A 648 -20.93 -6.85 -24.17
N GLY A 649 -22.06 -7.20 -24.80
CA GLY A 649 -22.09 -8.13 -25.92
C GLY A 649 -21.51 -7.53 -27.19
N ILE A 650 -20.95 -8.37 -28.05
CA ILE A 650 -20.66 -8.01 -29.44
C ILE A 650 -22.02 -7.93 -30.17
N GLY A 651 -22.49 -6.70 -30.42
CA GLY A 651 -23.46 -6.33 -31.46
C GLY A 651 -24.96 -6.49 -31.17
N LYS A 652 -25.67 -5.35 -31.06
CA LYS A 652 -26.99 -5.17 -31.68
C LYS A 652 -27.04 -3.77 -32.27
N GLU A 653 -26.74 -3.68 -33.56
CA GLU A 653 -27.14 -2.54 -34.37
C GLU A 653 -28.66 -2.40 -34.32
N THR A 654 -29.08 -1.15 -34.15
CA THR A 654 -30.45 -0.69 -34.09
C THR A 654 -31.17 -1.05 -35.39
N THR A 655 -32.09 -2.01 -35.32
CA THR A 655 -33.03 -2.31 -36.42
C THR A 655 -34.07 -1.18 -36.48
N VAL A 656 -33.98 -0.34 -37.51
CA VAL A 656 -35.10 0.46 -37.99
C VAL A 656 -35.89 -0.40 -38.97
N GLN A 657 -37.20 -0.46 -38.75
CA GLN A 657 -38.20 -1.19 -39.52
C GLN A 657 -38.31 -0.70 -40.97
N ASN A 658 -38.39 -1.62 -41.95
CA ASN A 658 -39.54 -1.81 -42.86
C ASN A 658 -39.26 -2.78 -44.03
N ALA A 659 -39.92 -3.96 -43.99
CA ALA A 659 -40.50 -4.81 -45.07
C ALA A 659 -39.65 -5.30 -46.28
N PRO A 660 -40.13 -6.32 -47.02
CA PRO A 660 -40.57 -7.66 -46.62
C PRO A 660 -39.71 -8.78 -47.28
N SER A 661 -39.83 -10.00 -46.75
CA SER A 661 -39.14 -11.22 -47.22
C SER A 661 -39.39 -11.54 -48.71
N PRO A 662 -38.46 -12.28 -49.35
CA PRO A 662 -38.88 -13.59 -49.83
C PRO A 662 -37.89 -14.73 -49.52
N SER A 663 -38.51 -15.90 -49.43
CA SER A 663 -37.97 -17.25 -49.40
C SER A 663 -36.90 -17.57 -50.45
N SER A 664 -35.94 -18.41 -50.09
CA SER A 664 -35.73 -19.73 -50.72
C SER A 664 -34.49 -20.40 -50.13
N ASP A 665 -34.60 -21.71 -49.92
CA ASP A 665 -33.50 -22.61 -49.61
C ASP A 665 -32.30 -22.40 -50.57
N GLU A 666 -31.18 -21.91 -50.04
CA GLU A 666 -29.88 -22.07 -50.68
C GLU A 666 -28.88 -22.57 -49.63
N ILE A 667 -28.42 -23.79 -49.86
CA ILE A 667 -27.29 -24.42 -49.19
C ILE A 667 -26.07 -23.53 -49.46
N PRO A 668 -25.33 -23.01 -48.45
CA PRO A 668 -24.15 -22.21 -48.72
C PRO A 668 -23.07 -23.10 -49.34
N SER A 669 -22.68 -22.76 -50.57
CA SER A 669 -21.59 -23.38 -51.31
C SER A 669 -20.28 -23.31 -50.52
N ASP A 670 -19.38 -24.25 -50.79
CA ASP A 670 -18.04 -24.39 -50.21
C ASP A 670 -17.08 -23.20 -50.54
N GLU A 671 -17.59 -22.09 -51.09
CA GLU A 671 -16.80 -20.96 -51.59
C GLU A 671 -16.47 -19.88 -50.53
N GLN A 672 -17.01 -19.93 -49.31
CA GLN A 672 -16.78 -18.89 -48.29
C GLN A 672 -15.76 -19.23 -47.19
N LYS A 673 -15.25 -20.46 -47.13
CA LYS A 673 -14.29 -20.90 -46.09
C LYS A 673 -12.84 -20.57 -46.46
N VAL A 674 -12.06 -20.11 -45.46
CA VAL A 674 -10.60 -19.93 -45.56
C VAL A 674 -9.94 -21.31 -45.56
N THR A 675 -9.34 -21.70 -46.69
CA THR A 675 -8.66 -22.99 -46.81
C THR A 675 -7.24 -22.93 -46.24
N ASP A 676 -6.65 -24.06 -45.88
CA ASP A 676 -5.24 -24.10 -45.45
C ASP A 676 -4.28 -23.66 -46.57
N ALA A 677 -4.68 -23.86 -47.83
CA ALA A 677 -3.94 -23.35 -48.99
C ALA A 677 -3.89 -21.81 -49.01
N ASN A 678 -4.99 -21.13 -48.64
CA ASN A 678 -5.01 -19.67 -48.53
C ASN A 678 -4.07 -19.17 -47.43
N ILE A 679 -4.05 -19.84 -46.28
CA ILE A 679 -3.16 -19.50 -45.15
C ILE A 679 -1.69 -19.67 -45.55
N LEU A 680 -1.35 -20.79 -46.20
CA LEU A 680 0.02 -21.07 -46.64
C LEU A 680 0.50 -20.05 -47.68
N LYS A 681 -0.36 -19.63 -48.61
CA LYS A 681 -0.02 -18.63 -49.62
C LYS A 681 0.14 -17.25 -48.99
N LEU A 682 -0.78 -16.83 -48.13
CA LEU A 682 -0.73 -15.54 -47.44
C LEU A 682 0.49 -15.42 -46.52
N ALA A 683 0.77 -16.44 -45.70
CA ALA A 683 1.89 -16.45 -44.77
C ALA A 683 3.27 -16.34 -45.44
N ARG A 684 3.40 -16.73 -46.71
CA ARG A 684 4.63 -16.56 -47.50
C ARG A 684 4.79 -15.14 -48.05
N LEU A 685 3.71 -14.36 -48.12
CA LEU A 685 3.69 -13.01 -48.69
C LEU A 685 3.83 -11.93 -47.62
N LEU A 686 3.59 -12.25 -46.34
CA LEU A 686 3.58 -11.28 -45.25
C LEU A 686 5.01 -10.95 -44.78
N PRO A 687 5.42 -9.66 -44.81
CA PRO A 687 6.71 -9.23 -44.29
C PRO A 687 6.75 -9.17 -42.74
N PRO A 688 7.94 -9.13 -42.11
CA PRO A 688 8.08 -9.27 -40.65
C PRO A 688 7.51 -8.10 -39.82
N ASP A 689 7.48 -6.90 -40.39
CA ASP A 689 6.97 -5.67 -39.80
C ASP A 689 5.44 -5.68 -39.60
N LEU A 690 4.72 -6.51 -40.36
CA LEU A 690 3.29 -6.71 -40.19
C LEU A 690 2.91 -7.64 -39.03
N TRP A 691 3.87 -8.18 -38.27
CA TRP A 691 3.57 -9.11 -37.20
C TRP A 691 2.68 -8.49 -36.13
N SER A 692 3.12 -7.35 -35.59
CA SER A 692 2.43 -6.64 -34.50
C SER A 692 1.05 -6.13 -34.92
N PRO A 693 0.90 -5.43 -36.07
CA PRO A 693 -0.42 -5.03 -36.55
C PRO A 693 -1.36 -6.21 -36.81
N LEU A 694 -0.85 -7.33 -37.34
CA LEU A 694 -1.67 -8.46 -37.76
C LEU A 694 -2.16 -9.30 -36.58
N HIS A 695 -1.34 -9.64 -35.58
CA HIS A 695 -1.85 -10.39 -34.42
C HIS A 695 -2.88 -9.59 -33.62
N VAL A 696 -2.72 -8.26 -33.57
CA VAL A 696 -3.69 -7.33 -32.96
C VAL A 696 -5.00 -7.33 -33.75
N ALA A 697 -4.94 -7.21 -35.07
CA ALA A 697 -6.12 -7.24 -35.93
C ALA A 697 -6.84 -8.61 -35.91
N LEU A 698 -6.07 -9.71 -35.82
CA LEU A 698 -6.58 -11.07 -35.61
C LEU A 698 -7.15 -11.30 -34.20
N ARG A 699 -6.99 -10.35 -33.28
CA ARG A 699 -7.36 -10.44 -31.86
C ARG A 699 -6.74 -11.66 -31.17
N ILE A 700 -5.50 -11.98 -31.51
CA ILE A 700 -4.70 -13.01 -30.84
C ILE A 700 -3.89 -12.32 -29.75
N ASP A 701 -4.02 -12.81 -28.52
CA ASP A 701 -3.30 -12.28 -27.36
C ASP A 701 -1.79 -12.26 -27.59
N TYR A 702 -1.14 -11.21 -27.12
CA TYR A 702 0.30 -11.01 -27.31
C TYR A 702 1.12 -12.19 -26.80
N SER A 703 0.74 -12.80 -25.67
CA SER A 703 1.41 -13.99 -25.12
C SER A 703 1.34 -15.20 -26.06
N ILE A 704 0.22 -15.39 -26.75
CA ILE A 704 0.04 -16.46 -27.73
C ILE A 704 0.86 -16.16 -28.99
N ALA A 705 0.85 -14.91 -29.45
CA ALA A 705 1.63 -14.48 -30.61
C ALA A 705 3.15 -14.59 -30.34
N GLU A 706 3.64 -14.12 -29.20
CA GLU A 706 5.07 -14.25 -28.85
C GLU A 706 5.46 -15.71 -28.60
N GLY A 707 4.59 -16.52 -27.99
CA GLY A 707 4.80 -17.96 -27.88
C GLY A 707 4.95 -18.66 -29.25
N ILE A 708 4.26 -18.17 -30.29
CA ILE A 708 4.46 -18.63 -31.67
C ILE A 708 5.83 -18.16 -32.22
N ARG A 709 6.25 -16.91 -31.95
CA ARG A 709 7.57 -16.40 -32.38
C ARG A 709 8.75 -17.10 -31.72
N GLU A 710 8.63 -17.47 -30.45
CA GLU A 710 9.66 -18.20 -29.72
C GLU A 710 9.77 -19.66 -30.18
N LYS A 711 8.63 -20.28 -30.51
CA LYS A 711 8.56 -21.70 -30.87
C LYS A 711 8.96 -21.99 -32.31
N PHE A 712 8.72 -21.07 -33.25
CA PHE A 712 8.98 -21.26 -34.67
C PHE A 712 10.03 -20.27 -35.16
N ARG A 713 11.08 -20.76 -35.85
CA ARG A 713 12.20 -19.92 -36.33
C ARG A 713 11.93 -19.26 -37.68
N GLY A 714 11.06 -19.82 -38.51
CA GLY A 714 10.73 -19.28 -39.82
C GLY A 714 9.58 -18.26 -39.77
N ILE A 715 9.78 -17.06 -40.32
CA ILE A 715 8.74 -16.01 -40.38
C ILE A 715 7.45 -16.52 -41.04
N SER A 716 7.55 -17.27 -42.15
CA SER A 716 6.38 -17.86 -42.79
C SER A 716 5.69 -18.91 -41.89
N GLU A 717 6.44 -19.68 -41.11
CA GLU A 717 5.88 -20.67 -40.16
C GLU A 717 5.16 -19.97 -39.00
N GLN A 718 5.74 -18.89 -38.48
CA GLN A 718 5.11 -18.05 -37.46
C GLN A 718 3.75 -17.54 -37.94
N TYR A 719 3.68 -17.00 -39.17
CA TYR A 719 2.42 -16.54 -39.74
C TYR A 719 1.42 -17.67 -40.04
N ILE A 720 1.88 -18.85 -40.44
CA ILE A 720 1.02 -20.02 -40.61
C ILE A 720 0.34 -20.38 -39.29
N HIS A 721 1.12 -20.47 -38.21
CA HIS A 721 0.58 -20.82 -36.89
C HIS A 721 -0.33 -19.74 -36.32
N LEU A 722 -0.02 -18.46 -36.58
CA LEU A 722 -0.86 -17.33 -36.19
C LEU A 722 -2.22 -17.37 -36.91
N LEU A 723 -2.22 -17.55 -38.23
CA LEU A 723 -3.43 -17.62 -39.05
C LEU A 723 -4.23 -18.91 -38.84
N GLN A 724 -3.57 -20.03 -38.49
CA GLN A 724 -4.25 -21.27 -38.10
C GLN A 724 -4.91 -21.16 -36.72
N THR A 725 -4.23 -20.52 -35.76
CA THR A 725 -4.81 -20.18 -34.45
C THR A 725 -6.04 -19.30 -34.64
N TRP A 726 -5.99 -18.38 -35.59
CA TRP A 726 -7.15 -17.61 -36.00
C TRP A 726 -8.22 -18.49 -36.69
N LYS A 727 -7.87 -19.32 -37.67
CA LYS A 727 -8.85 -20.17 -38.36
C LYS A 727 -9.58 -21.17 -37.45
N ALA A 728 -8.93 -21.65 -36.38
CA ALA A 728 -9.47 -22.64 -35.46
C ALA A 728 -10.70 -22.16 -34.65
N ALA A 729 -10.97 -20.85 -34.59
CA ALA A 729 -12.21 -20.33 -34.03
C ALA A 729 -13.36 -20.52 -35.02
N SER A 730 -14.38 -21.30 -34.65
CA SER A 730 -15.49 -21.62 -35.56
C SER A 730 -16.28 -20.37 -35.95
N THR A 731 -16.57 -20.23 -37.25
CA THR A 731 -17.31 -19.15 -37.96
C THR A 731 -16.48 -18.04 -38.61
N ARG A 732 -15.30 -18.33 -39.18
CA ARG A 732 -14.49 -17.34 -39.93
C ARG A 732 -14.51 -17.60 -41.44
N THR A 733 -14.88 -16.58 -42.21
CA THR A 733 -15.01 -16.58 -43.67
C THR A 733 -13.83 -15.87 -44.33
N ARG A 734 -13.72 -15.96 -45.67
CA ARG A 734 -12.72 -15.18 -46.43
C ARG A 734 -12.96 -13.67 -46.33
N GLU A 735 -14.21 -13.24 -46.16
CA GLU A 735 -14.55 -11.83 -45.93
C GLU A 735 -13.98 -11.34 -44.60
N ASP A 736 -14.03 -12.16 -43.55
CA ASP A 736 -13.43 -11.84 -42.24
C ASP A 736 -11.90 -11.71 -42.35
N LEU A 737 -11.26 -12.57 -43.14
CA LEU A 737 -9.80 -12.50 -43.36
C LEU A 737 -9.43 -11.22 -44.12
N ASN A 738 -10.21 -10.83 -45.13
CA ASN A 738 -10.01 -9.59 -45.87
C ASN A 738 -10.22 -8.35 -44.99
N ALA A 739 -11.23 -8.35 -44.13
CA ALA A 739 -11.45 -7.27 -43.16
C ALA A 739 -10.27 -7.11 -42.20
N VAL A 740 -9.73 -8.23 -41.69
CA VAL A 740 -8.55 -8.22 -40.82
C VAL A 740 -7.31 -7.70 -41.54
N LEU A 741 -7.07 -8.13 -42.78
CA LEU A 741 -5.94 -7.64 -43.57
C LEU A 741 -6.05 -6.13 -43.84
N ASN A 742 -7.24 -5.62 -44.14
CA ASN A 742 -7.48 -4.19 -44.30
C ASN A 742 -7.25 -3.41 -42.99
N GLN A 743 -7.66 -3.97 -41.85
CA GLN A 743 -7.43 -3.38 -40.53
C GLN A 743 -5.94 -3.34 -40.14
N ALA A 744 -5.15 -4.31 -40.60
CA ALA A 744 -3.71 -4.38 -40.36
C ALA A 744 -2.87 -3.60 -41.39
N GLU A 745 -3.48 -2.71 -42.19
CA GLU A 745 -2.84 -2.00 -43.32
C GLU A 745 -2.22 -2.94 -44.38
N ALA A 746 -2.63 -4.21 -44.37
CA ALA A 746 -2.18 -5.28 -45.26
C ALA A 746 -3.16 -5.54 -46.43
N GLY A 747 -4.07 -4.60 -46.71
CA GLY A 747 -5.11 -4.72 -47.75
C GLY A 747 -4.58 -5.03 -49.15
N GLY A 748 -3.34 -4.62 -49.47
CA GLY A 748 -2.66 -4.91 -50.74
C GLY A 748 -2.29 -6.39 -50.97
N PHE A 749 -2.56 -7.27 -50.00
CA PHE A 749 -2.37 -8.72 -50.12
C PHE A 749 -3.68 -9.48 -50.38
N VAL A 750 -4.84 -8.83 -50.30
CA VAL A 750 -6.17 -9.44 -50.47
C VAL A 750 -6.30 -10.17 -51.82
N ASP A 751 -5.87 -9.54 -52.91
CA ASP A 751 -5.96 -10.13 -54.26
C ASP A 751 -4.84 -11.15 -54.56
N LYS A 752 -3.80 -11.24 -53.71
CA LYS A 752 -2.60 -12.05 -53.99
C LYS A 752 -2.68 -13.49 -53.47
N TYR A 753 -3.55 -13.75 -52.50
CA TYR A 753 -3.73 -15.09 -51.93
C TYR A 753 -4.94 -15.86 -52.52
N LEU A 754 -5.71 -15.20 -53.39
CA LEU A 754 -6.93 -15.73 -54.03
C LEU A 754 -6.67 -16.45 -55.38
N ASP A 755 -5.49 -16.31 -55.98
CA ASP A 755 -5.08 -17.04 -57.20
C ASP A 755 -4.59 -18.49 -56.98
#